data_AF-A0A1G8T446-F1
#
_entry.id   AF-A0A1G8T446-F1
#
_cell.length_a   1.000
_cell.length_b   1.000
_cell.length_c   1.000
_cell.angle_alpha   90.00
_cell.angle_beta   90.00
_cell.angle_gamma   90.00
#
_symmetry.space_group_name_H-M   'P 1'
#
loop_
_entity.id
_entity.type
_entity.pdbx_description
1 polymer ?
#
loop_
_entity_poly.entity_id
_entity_poly.type
_entity_poly.pdbx_seq_one_letter_code
_entity_poly.pdbx_strand_id
1 'polypeptide(L)'
;MWSTFTYILFHEGVTIMDKTYIQLFRAHVDQLRGEHAKVEETIKDYQPDVEKDPLYTIATWVWLLQKQVHLEPNNKEITGIDYKPHIAYLAEEWKKPNADLWGNEKDIYLSNVSMVYAALTETKNNREAIFLQKVMTEIRDFVFNELLSGGTALNGKETRGISVDQTLAVMPYGLFSPEDLIIVEATNKMVLHLEEEGGMLPYRGADHTSKSATALMALYFLEKSDKENAFHYSHLARAHSEEDELWDVVLSLFDHYASQFGEGEKIIHHPLGNENVYLPQLTERSPHYPTPEDYVHIACQVVSEKEIRNVEVLIQNQNGDWESSLELQPKMKEETLIYQGKISSLPQHGEYSYSFHVTFKEGGNLSSDTYTLYTRQKKYANSFKVTNRTEDTLELHFGEGHNLTFTMNEQGMDMRIRQYGNKMDTSIGEEASIFRGDYQLRVHAESAEIILTYKEQELLRTHSLLPTFEWKEDIDGVVREFQIHWYTPENEKFYGFGERYNAIEQRGEVIDCYVYNQYRDQGTRTYIPIPFYMTNKGYGCYVDTSMYTMFDLASSLKDKTTWTFEQNKNVQETTVHFYFGDYKQQLQQYTRKTGKSAMVPAWALGPWMSSNNWDRQSIVENEIEATNNHDIPATVIVLEQWSDEATYYMFNDATYELNEPGYVHSYEEMEFPSWGRWPDPKGMVERIHDENLKLILWQIPIQKYLNKQTHPLKDQDEAYMIEKGYVVKNQDGTPYRIPENWFTNSLIMDFSHDEGREWWFQKRQYLLDIGVDGFKTDGGEFVFGKNLQFANGQTGSEMRNQYPNDYIQAYYNFAQQNNGITFSRAGYTGAQNFPAHWAGDERSTFDAFKRSLVAGLNAGLAGIVFWGWDLAGFNGDIPTAELFMRSSSMAAFCPIMQYHAESKAEFSQDRTPWNIASRTGDDRVIDVYRFFANVRMNLMPYIYQESEKASNTGEPLMRALMLDFPEDQRVAGMYDEYLFGESMLVAPIIEEDHVERQVYLPEGKWVNLWTEEIHEGPAYITCKAEVDDIPVFIRMNRALLLNVVPSEGLGSAVGNDLSSYKQPLCRVYCDAPFHQTLTDHLGHTIKLQVDVSEEEVTVKADTDIEDLDIEVIGNDKEVLVITTGEV
;
A
#
# COMPACT_ATOMS: atom_id res chain seq x y z
N MET A 1 49.72 -9.82 -37.73
CA MET A 1 50.71 -9.37 -38.73
C MET A 1 50.09 -8.20 -39.47
N TRP A 2 50.20 -7.00 -38.91
CA TRP A 2 51.18 -5.96 -39.25
C TRP A 2 50.90 -5.24 -40.57
N SER A 3 50.75 -3.91 -40.41
CA SER A 3 51.10 -2.83 -41.34
C SER A 3 49.96 -2.32 -42.26
N THR A 4 49.61 -1.02 -42.32
CA THR A 4 50.01 0.19 -41.57
C THR A 4 49.09 1.35 -42.00
N PHE A 5 48.69 2.17 -41.03
CA PHE A 5 48.69 3.64 -41.02
C PHE A 5 48.44 4.41 -42.33
N THR A 6 47.49 5.34 -42.32
CA THR A 6 47.73 6.79 -42.08
C THR A 6 46.42 7.55 -42.27
N TYR A 7 45.79 8.02 -41.19
CA TYR A 7 45.14 9.34 -41.08
C TYR A 7 44.73 9.53 -39.61
N ILE A 8 45.72 9.90 -38.79
CA ILE A 8 45.50 10.63 -37.55
C ILE A 8 45.89 12.06 -37.89
N LEU A 9 44.96 13.00 -37.68
CA LEU A 9 45.14 14.36 -37.14
C LEU A 9 43.91 15.20 -37.52
N PHE A 10 43.35 15.85 -36.50
CA PHE A 10 42.14 16.70 -36.46
C PHE A 10 40.81 16.00 -36.17
N HIS A 11 40.54 15.72 -34.89
CA HIS A 11 39.61 16.51 -34.07
C HIS A 11 39.84 16.15 -32.59
N GLU A 12 40.89 16.72 -31.98
CA GLU A 12 40.78 17.11 -30.57
C GLU A 12 39.83 18.31 -30.57
N GLY A 13 38.54 18.03 -30.43
CA GLY A 13 37.55 19.00 -30.06
C GLY A 13 37.09 18.63 -28.66
N VAL A 14 37.71 19.22 -27.64
CA VAL A 14 36.96 19.49 -26.42
C VAL A 14 35.77 20.31 -26.90
N THR A 15 34.58 19.71 -26.94
CA THR A 15 33.37 20.47 -27.26
C THR A 15 33.28 21.53 -26.17
N ILE A 16 33.61 22.78 -26.52
CA ILE A 16 33.51 23.89 -25.58
C ILE A 16 32.01 23.99 -25.29
N MET A 17 31.60 23.50 -24.12
CA MET A 17 30.24 23.68 -23.59
C MET A 17 29.84 25.14 -23.74
N ASP A 18 28.58 25.38 -24.12
CA ASP A 18 28.09 26.73 -24.36
C ASP A 18 28.25 27.59 -23.09
N LYS A 19 29.17 28.57 -23.17
CA LYS A 19 29.45 29.47 -22.06
C LYS A 19 28.20 30.23 -21.62
N THR A 20 27.28 30.50 -22.53
CA THR A 20 26.00 31.16 -22.24
C THR A 20 25.16 30.31 -21.29
N TYR A 21 25.00 29.01 -21.58
CA TYR A 21 24.29 28.08 -20.69
C TYR A 21 24.89 28.08 -19.28
N ILE A 22 26.21 28.00 -19.15
CA ILE A 22 26.89 27.97 -17.85
C ILE A 22 26.62 29.25 -17.05
N GLN A 23 26.63 30.43 -17.69
CA GLN A 23 26.32 31.70 -17.02
C GLN A 23 24.85 31.78 -16.59
N LEU A 24 23.92 31.31 -17.41
CA LEU A 24 22.50 31.25 -17.06
C LEU A 24 22.25 30.28 -15.91
N PHE A 25 22.89 29.12 -15.94
CA PHE A 25 22.79 28.14 -14.87
C PHE A 25 23.39 28.65 -13.56
N ARG A 26 24.48 29.42 -13.63
CA ARG A 26 25.07 30.14 -12.49
C ARG A 26 24.13 31.20 -11.93
N ALA A 27 23.44 31.94 -12.79
CA ALA A 27 22.44 32.89 -12.36
C ALA A 27 21.26 32.22 -11.65
N HIS A 28 20.95 30.94 -11.91
CA HIS A 28 20.00 30.21 -11.07
C HIS A 28 20.50 30.01 -9.64
N VAL A 29 21.79 29.73 -9.44
CA VAL A 29 22.39 29.67 -8.09
C VAL A 29 22.31 31.04 -7.40
N ASP A 30 22.61 32.11 -8.14
CA ASP A 30 22.49 33.48 -7.63
C ASP A 30 21.02 33.82 -7.28
N GLN A 31 20.06 33.35 -8.07
CA GLN A 31 18.63 33.47 -7.80
C GLN A 31 18.24 32.79 -6.49
N LEU A 32 18.72 31.58 -6.24
CA LEU A 32 18.50 30.85 -4.99
C LEU A 32 19.14 31.54 -3.77
N ARG A 33 20.25 32.27 -3.98
CA ARG A 33 20.91 33.08 -2.94
C ARG A 33 20.25 34.44 -2.71
N GLY A 34 19.21 34.78 -3.46
CA GLY A 34 18.54 36.08 -3.38
C GLY A 34 19.34 37.22 -4.02
N GLU A 35 20.33 36.94 -4.86
CA GLU A 35 21.14 37.93 -5.58
C GLU A 35 20.41 38.49 -6.81
N HIS A 36 19.14 38.88 -6.65
CA HIS A 36 18.23 39.21 -7.77
C HIS A 36 18.81 40.20 -8.77
N ALA A 37 19.44 41.30 -8.33
CA ALA A 37 20.01 42.31 -9.24
C ALA A 37 21.07 41.74 -10.22
N LYS A 38 21.84 40.75 -9.79
CA LYS A 38 22.87 40.08 -10.61
C LYS A 38 22.23 39.11 -11.61
N VAL A 39 21.17 38.43 -11.19
CA VAL A 39 20.35 37.58 -12.07
C VAL A 39 19.71 38.43 -13.16
N GLU A 40 19.21 39.61 -12.81
CA GLU A 40 18.62 40.56 -13.76
C GLU A 40 19.60 41.05 -14.81
N GLU A 41 20.84 41.38 -14.41
CA GLU A 41 21.93 41.72 -15.33
C GLU A 41 22.25 40.53 -16.26
N THR A 42 22.36 39.33 -15.70
CA THR A 42 22.67 38.12 -16.47
C THR A 42 21.57 37.80 -17.50
N ILE A 43 20.29 37.89 -17.11
CA ILE A 43 19.15 37.68 -18.03
C ILE A 43 19.21 38.66 -19.21
N LYS A 44 19.61 39.91 -18.98
CA LYS A 44 19.71 40.93 -20.04
C LYS A 44 20.94 40.74 -20.92
N ASP A 45 22.10 40.47 -20.31
CA ASP A 45 23.38 40.35 -21.01
C ASP A 45 23.48 39.08 -21.86
N TYR A 46 22.81 38.01 -21.41
CA TYR A 46 22.82 36.70 -22.07
C TYR A 46 21.45 36.36 -22.69
N GLN A 47 20.70 37.35 -23.13
CA GLN A 47 19.47 37.12 -23.88
C GLN A 47 19.78 36.37 -25.19
N PRO A 48 19.23 35.16 -25.39
CA PRO A 48 19.62 34.32 -26.51
C PRO A 48 18.93 34.71 -27.82
N ASP A 49 19.61 34.47 -28.93
CA ASP A 49 19.12 34.56 -30.29
C ASP A 49 18.59 33.18 -30.74
N VAL A 50 17.28 33.11 -30.96
CA VAL A 50 16.58 31.88 -31.36
C VAL A 50 17.12 31.25 -32.65
N GLU A 51 17.81 32.00 -33.51
CA GLU A 51 18.40 31.45 -34.74
C GLU A 51 19.82 30.90 -34.55
N LYS A 52 20.51 31.28 -33.48
CA LYS A 52 21.95 30.99 -33.28
C LYS A 52 22.25 30.12 -32.09
N ASP A 53 21.52 30.29 -30.99
CA ASP A 53 21.84 29.65 -29.73
C ASP A 53 21.22 28.25 -29.60
N PRO A 54 21.85 27.33 -28.84
CA PRO A 54 21.30 26.00 -28.63
C PRO A 54 19.92 26.01 -27.96
N LEU A 55 19.11 25.01 -28.28
CA LEU A 55 17.76 24.83 -27.70
C LEU A 55 17.79 24.85 -26.16
N TYR A 56 18.74 24.12 -25.55
CA TYR A 56 18.87 24.07 -24.09
C TYR A 56 19.19 25.45 -23.49
N THR A 57 20.02 26.26 -24.14
CA THR A 57 20.37 27.62 -23.68
C THR A 57 19.15 28.54 -23.70
N ILE A 58 18.36 28.48 -24.78
CA ILE A 58 17.11 29.23 -24.91
C ILE A 58 16.11 28.79 -23.83
N ALA A 59 15.96 27.48 -23.63
CA ALA A 59 15.07 26.92 -22.62
C ALA A 59 15.47 27.36 -21.20
N THR A 60 16.74 27.23 -20.84
CA THR A 60 17.27 27.66 -19.54
C THR A 60 17.10 29.16 -19.31
N TRP A 61 17.32 29.99 -20.34
CA TRP A 61 17.10 31.44 -20.22
C TRP A 61 15.64 31.77 -19.92
N VAL A 62 14.69 31.16 -20.66
CA VAL A 62 13.26 31.36 -20.45
C VAL A 62 12.85 30.87 -19.06
N TRP A 63 13.27 29.67 -18.67
CA TRP A 63 13.01 29.10 -17.36
C TRP A 63 13.50 30.03 -16.22
N LEU A 64 14.75 30.49 -16.31
CA LEU A 64 15.34 31.42 -15.33
C LEU A 64 14.58 32.75 -15.29
N LEU A 65 14.24 33.31 -16.46
CA LEU A 65 13.46 34.54 -16.58
C LEU A 65 12.12 34.42 -15.86
N GLN A 66 11.36 33.35 -16.11
CA GLN A 66 10.04 33.21 -15.50
C GLN A 66 10.10 32.92 -14.01
N LYS A 67 11.10 32.15 -13.55
CA LYS A 67 11.38 32.04 -12.11
C LYS A 67 11.69 33.39 -11.48
N GLN A 68 12.44 34.25 -12.18
CA GLN A 68 12.73 35.60 -11.68
C GLN A 68 11.49 36.49 -11.66
N VAL A 69 10.58 36.34 -12.64
CA VAL A 69 9.27 36.99 -12.66
C VAL A 69 8.43 36.56 -11.46
N HIS A 70 8.44 35.27 -11.11
CA HIS A 70 7.75 34.74 -9.94
C HIS A 70 8.26 35.40 -8.64
N LEU A 71 9.58 35.50 -8.49
CA LEU A 71 10.23 36.05 -7.30
C LEU A 71 10.08 37.58 -7.19
N GLU A 72 10.14 38.28 -8.33
CA GLU A 72 10.09 39.74 -8.43
C GLU A 72 8.91 40.22 -9.32
N PRO A 73 7.64 39.91 -8.96
CA PRO A 73 6.49 40.14 -9.84
C PRO A 73 6.20 41.62 -10.13
N ASN A 74 6.77 42.53 -9.33
CA ASN A 74 6.63 43.97 -9.50
C ASN A 74 7.78 44.62 -10.28
N ASN A 75 8.84 43.89 -10.62
CA ASN A 75 9.98 44.44 -11.33
C ASN A 75 9.67 44.58 -12.83
N LYS A 76 9.42 45.82 -13.27
CA LYS A 76 9.08 46.15 -14.67
C LYS A 76 10.19 45.87 -15.68
N GLU A 77 11.45 45.86 -15.25
CA GLU A 77 12.57 45.61 -16.17
C GLU A 77 12.66 44.16 -16.61
N ILE A 78 12.23 43.22 -15.76
CA ILE A 78 12.19 41.79 -16.05
C ILE A 78 10.82 41.38 -16.57
N THR A 79 9.75 41.82 -15.91
CA THR A 79 8.38 41.50 -16.35
C THR A 79 8.07 42.05 -17.75
N GLY A 80 8.74 43.13 -18.17
CA GLY A 80 8.63 43.75 -19.49
C GLY A 80 9.47 43.13 -20.61
N ILE A 81 10.32 42.14 -20.33
CA ILE A 81 11.12 41.45 -21.36
C ILE A 81 10.19 40.68 -22.30
N ASP A 82 10.39 40.84 -23.62
CA ASP A 82 9.61 40.13 -24.63
C ASP A 82 10.09 38.68 -24.75
N TYR A 83 9.38 37.78 -24.07
CA TYR A 83 9.65 36.35 -24.04
C TYR A 83 8.93 35.58 -25.15
N LYS A 84 8.00 36.22 -25.88
CA LYS A 84 7.10 35.52 -26.81
C LYS A 84 7.83 34.85 -27.98
N PRO A 85 8.86 35.46 -28.60
CA PRO A 85 9.61 34.81 -29.68
C PRO A 85 10.30 33.53 -29.20
N HIS A 86 10.87 33.54 -27.99
CA HIS A 86 11.54 32.39 -27.40
C HIS A 86 10.56 31.26 -27.10
N ILE A 87 9.39 31.56 -26.54
CA ILE A 87 8.36 30.55 -26.28
C ILE A 87 7.80 29.94 -27.58
N ALA A 88 7.55 30.76 -28.59
CA ALA A 88 7.11 30.28 -29.90
C ALA A 88 8.16 29.33 -30.51
N TYR A 89 9.44 29.69 -30.42
CA TYR A 89 10.55 28.85 -30.85
C TYR A 89 10.60 27.53 -30.07
N LEU A 90 10.58 27.58 -28.73
CA LEU A 90 10.64 26.39 -27.89
C LEU A 90 9.47 25.43 -28.17
N ALA A 91 8.26 25.96 -28.35
CA ALA A 91 7.06 25.17 -28.65
C ALA A 91 7.12 24.46 -30.02
N GLU A 92 7.90 24.98 -30.97
CA GLU A 92 8.05 24.40 -32.31
C GLU A 92 9.29 23.51 -32.46
N GLU A 93 10.40 23.86 -31.82
CA GLU A 93 11.72 23.25 -32.07
C GLU A 93 12.06 22.07 -31.17
N TRP A 94 11.36 21.87 -30.04
CA TRP A 94 11.65 20.77 -29.11
C TRP A 94 11.60 19.38 -29.74
N LYS A 95 10.77 19.21 -30.78
CA LYS A 95 10.58 17.96 -31.53
C LYS A 95 11.60 17.74 -32.65
N LYS A 96 12.62 18.59 -32.78
CA LYS A 96 13.66 18.49 -33.80
C LYS A 96 15.00 18.05 -33.20
N PRO A 97 15.84 17.33 -33.97
CA PRO A 97 17.16 16.93 -33.50
C PRO A 97 18.06 18.14 -33.16
N ASN A 98 18.54 18.17 -31.92
CA ASN A 98 19.44 19.18 -31.36
C ASN A 98 20.62 18.48 -30.68
N ALA A 99 21.75 19.16 -30.50
CA ALA A 99 22.85 18.62 -29.70
C ALA A 99 22.42 18.56 -28.22
N ASP A 100 22.93 17.58 -27.48
CA ASP A 100 22.81 17.53 -26.01
C ASP A 100 23.82 18.46 -25.33
N LEU A 101 23.87 18.41 -24.01
CA LEU A 101 24.78 19.19 -23.18
C LEU A 101 26.27 18.82 -23.43
N TRP A 102 26.54 17.58 -23.85
CA TRP A 102 27.88 17.09 -24.14
C TRP A 102 28.36 17.40 -25.56
N GLY A 103 27.46 17.92 -26.40
CA GLY A 103 27.74 18.23 -27.81
C GLY A 103 27.84 17.00 -28.70
N ASN A 104 27.12 15.93 -28.34
CA ASN A 104 26.97 14.72 -29.14
C ASN A 104 26.19 15.00 -30.44
N GLU A 105 26.02 13.96 -31.28
CA GLU A 105 25.24 14.05 -32.52
C GLU A 105 23.83 14.59 -32.26
N LYS A 106 23.23 15.25 -33.27
CA LYS A 106 21.89 15.84 -33.08
C LYS A 106 20.83 14.77 -32.93
N ASP A 107 20.07 14.82 -31.84
CA ASP A 107 18.96 13.92 -31.53
C ASP A 107 17.90 14.67 -30.68
N ILE A 108 16.79 14.03 -30.33
CA ILE A 108 15.80 14.57 -29.39
C ILE A 108 16.09 14.01 -28.01
N TYR A 109 16.95 14.71 -27.26
CA TYR A 109 17.43 14.29 -25.95
C TYR A 109 16.43 14.59 -24.82
N LEU A 110 16.38 13.69 -23.83
CA LEU A 110 15.47 13.82 -22.69
C LEU A 110 15.79 15.08 -21.87
N SER A 111 17.07 15.38 -21.69
CA SER A 111 17.55 16.56 -20.99
C SER A 111 17.02 17.85 -21.64
N ASN A 112 17.19 17.99 -22.96
CA ASN A 112 16.69 19.13 -23.73
C ASN A 112 15.18 19.27 -23.63
N VAL A 113 14.44 18.19 -23.84
CA VAL A 113 12.96 18.17 -23.77
C VAL A 113 12.47 18.58 -22.38
N SER A 114 13.17 18.15 -21.33
CA SER A 114 12.84 18.50 -19.94
C SER A 114 13.09 19.97 -19.63
N MET A 115 14.16 20.56 -20.16
CA MET A 115 14.42 22.00 -20.02
C MET A 115 13.33 22.83 -20.73
N VAL A 116 12.90 22.39 -21.92
CA VAL A 116 11.78 23.02 -22.61
C VAL A 116 10.52 22.92 -21.76
N TYR A 117 10.19 21.72 -21.28
CA TYR A 117 9.02 21.50 -20.42
C TYR A 117 9.01 22.43 -19.20
N ALA A 118 10.14 22.55 -18.51
CA ALA A 118 10.30 23.45 -17.37
C ALA A 118 10.08 24.91 -17.73
N ALA A 119 10.67 25.37 -18.84
CA ALA A 119 10.50 26.73 -19.34
C ALA A 119 9.04 27.04 -19.68
N LEU A 120 8.34 26.10 -20.32
CA LEU A 120 6.92 26.22 -20.65
C LEU A 120 6.05 26.21 -19.39
N THR A 121 6.36 25.33 -18.42
CA THR A 121 5.66 25.23 -17.14
C THR A 121 5.74 26.52 -16.35
N GLU A 122 6.95 27.05 -16.15
CA GLU A 122 7.14 28.31 -15.44
C GLU A 122 6.49 29.48 -16.18
N THR A 123 6.50 29.48 -17.52
CA THR A 123 5.79 30.51 -18.29
C THR A 123 4.29 30.40 -18.12
N LYS A 124 3.73 29.20 -18.21
CA LYS A 124 2.30 28.94 -18.02
C LYS A 124 1.85 29.45 -16.64
N ASN A 125 2.59 29.07 -15.59
CA ASN A 125 2.25 29.39 -14.21
C ASN A 125 2.40 30.89 -13.88
N ASN A 126 3.43 31.56 -14.41
CA ASN A 126 3.74 32.95 -14.05
C ASN A 126 3.20 34.01 -15.03
N ARG A 127 2.78 33.62 -16.23
CA ARG A 127 2.27 34.53 -17.28
C ARG A 127 0.86 34.19 -17.75
N GLU A 128 0.18 33.26 -17.09
CA GLU A 128 -1.17 32.77 -17.46
C GLU A 128 -1.23 32.30 -18.93
N ALA A 129 -0.12 31.76 -19.43
CA ALA A 129 0.00 31.30 -20.81
C ALA A 129 -0.60 29.89 -20.99
N ILE A 130 -1.90 29.74 -20.67
CA ILE A 130 -2.61 28.44 -20.60
C ILE A 130 -2.51 27.64 -21.90
N PHE A 131 -2.40 28.32 -23.05
CA PHE A 131 -2.22 27.68 -24.36
C PHE A 131 -0.97 26.78 -24.45
N LEU A 132 0.02 26.95 -23.56
CA LEU A 132 1.22 26.12 -23.49
C LEU A 132 0.97 24.72 -22.92
N GLN A 133 -0.12 24.51 -22.17
CA GLN A 133 -0.45 23.20 -21.60
C GLN A 133 -0.51 22.11 -22.67
N LYS A 134 -1.03 22.43 -23.86
CA LYS A 134 -1.07 21.49 -24.99
C LYS A 134 0.32 20.98 -25.36
N VAL A 135 1.28 21.89 -25.49
CA VAL A 135 2.66 21.54 -25.87
C VAL A 135 3.33 20.74 -24.76
N MET A 136 3.08 21.10 -23.50
CA MET A 136 3.57 20.35 -22.34
C MET A 136 3.04 18.90 -22.33
N THR A 137 1.77 18.71 -22.69
CA THR A 137 1.13 17.39 -22.80
C THR A 137 1.75 16.59 -23.94
N GLU A 138 1.95 17.21 -25.11
CA GLU A 138 2.64 16.60 -26.24
C GLU A 138 4.08 16.16 -25.90
N ILE A 139 4.80 16.96 -25.09
CA ILE A 139 6.13 16.62 -24.58
C ILE A 139 6.08 15.37 -23.70
N ARG A 140 5.17 15.32 -22.71
CA ARG A 140 5.05 14.14 -21.82
C ARG A 140 4.73 12.89 -22.63
N ASP A 141 3.74 12.97 -23.52
CA ASP A 141 3.35 11.86 -24.41
C ASP A 141 4.54 11.41 -25.27
N PHE A 142 5.34 12.33 -25.82
CA PHE A 142 6.54 11.99 -26.58
C PHE A 142 7.55 11.19 -25.75
N VAL A 143 7.81 11.59 -24.50
CA VAL A 143 8.79 10.87 -23.66
C VAL A 143 8.34 9.43 -23.40
N PHE A 144 7.08 9.22 -23.04
CA PHE A 144 6.55 7.87 -22.81
C PHE A 144 6.53 7.02 -24.09
N ASN A 145 6.25 7.62 -25.25
CA ASN A 145 6.13 6.90 -26.51
C ASN A 145 7.47 6.60 -27.20
N GLU A 146 8.45 7.49 -27.08
CA GLU A 146 9.65 7.46 -27.92
C GLU A 146 10.94 7.24 -27.12
N LEU A 147 10.97 7.63 -25.84
CA LEU A 147 12.17 7.61 -24.99
C LEU A 147 12.10 6.57 -23.87
N LEU A 148 11.24 5.57 -23.97
CA LEU A 148 11.22 4.42 -23.05
C LEU A 148 11.76 3.15 -23.73
N SER A 149 12.47 2.34 -22.96
CA SER A 149 12.73 0.93 -23.31
C SER A 149 12.97 0.09 -22.08
N GLY A 150 12.43 -1.13 -22.02
CA GLY A 150 12.67 -2.05 -20.89
C GLY A 150 12.47 -1.41 -19.51
N GLY A 151 11.40 -0.63 -19.35
CA GLY A 151 11.04 0.04 -18.09
C GLY A 151 11.93 1.22 -17.68
N THR A 152 12.88 1.65 -18.52
CA THR A 152 13.79 2.77 -18.24
C THR A 152 13.54 3.94 -19.18
N ALA A 153 13.72 5.15 -18.66
CA ALA A 153 13.91 6.34 -19.50
C ALA A 153 15.27 6.27 -20.22
N LEU A 154 15.27 6.58 -21.50
CA LEU A 154 16.44 6.64 -22.37
C LEU A 154 16.78 8.09 -22.72
N ASN A 155 18.03 8.33 -23.10
CA ASN A 155 18.47 9.57 -23.70
C ASN A 155 18.53 9.43 -25.21
N GLY A 156 17.90 10.39 -25.90
CA GLY A 156 17.88 10.49 -27.35
C GLY A 156 16.96 9.46 -28.02
N LYS A 157 16.23 9.90 -29.05
CA LYS A 157 15.27 9.08 -29.78
C LYS A 157 15.97 8.02 -30.63
N GLU A 158 17.02 8.41 -31.35
CA GLU A 158 17.76 7.54 -32.27
C GLU A 158 18.95 6.86 -31.56
N THR A 159 19.63 7.59 -30.68
CA THR A 159 20.80 7.09 -29.93
C THR A 159 20.42 6.01 -28.90
N ARG A 160 19.24 6.12 -28.27
CA ARG A 160 18.67 5.14 -27.32
C ARG A 160 19.67 4.69 -26.24
N GLY A 161 20.44 5.65 -25.70
CA GLY A 161 21.48 5.42 -24.71
C GLY A 161 21.07 5.82 -23.30
N ILE A 162 21.96 5.58 -22.34
CA ILE A 162 21.89 6.23 -21.02
C ILE A 162 22.98 7.29 -20.94
N SER A 163 22.64 8.44 -20.35
CA SER A 163 23.56 9.54 -20.12
C SER A 163 23.18 10.29 -18.86
N VAL A 164 24.19 10.78 -18.16
CA VAL A 164 24.00 11.42 -16.85
C VAL A 164 23.21 12.72 -16.96
N ASP A 165 23.22 13.41 -18.11
CA ASP A 165 22.40 14.60 -18.32
C ASP A 165 20.89 14.32 -18.28
N GLN A 166 20.44 13.06 -18.39
CA GLN A 166 19.05 12.67 -18.14
C GLN A 166 18.58 13.05 -16.73
N THR A 167 19.49 13.12 -15.75
CA THR A 167 19.16 13.58 -14.39
C THR A 167 18.64 15.02 -14.36
N LEU A 168 18.92 15.82 -15.40
CA LEU A 168 18.35 17.16 -15.57
C LEU A 168 16.84 17.13 -15.80
N ALA A 169 16.28 15.98 -16.21
CA ALA A 169 14.83 15.76 -16.24
C ALA A 169 14.19 15.72 -14.86
N VAL A 170 15.00 15.57 -13.81
CA VAL A 170 14.57 15.64 -12.42
C VAL A 170 14.93 17.00 -11.86
N MET A 171 16.23 17.32 -11.80
CA MET A 171 16.70 18.58 -11.20
C MET A 171 17.69 19.33 -12.09
N PRO A 172 17.56 20.66 -12.22
CA PRO A 172 16.56 21.51 -11.57
C PRO A 172 15.27 21.73 -12.40
N TYR A 173 15.12 21.06 -13.53
CA TYR A 173 14.08 21.37 -14.51
C TYR A 173 12.73 20.66 -14.24
N GLY A 174 12.72 19.47 -13.66
CA GLY A 174 11.49 18.85 -13.14
C GLY A 174 10.43 18.46 -14.18
N LEU A 175 10.75 17.47 -15.01
CA LEU A 175 9.77 16.70 -15.79
C LEU A 175 9.29 15.44 -15.03
N PHE A 176 10.20 14.86 -14.25
CA PHE A 176 9.99 13.68 -13.43
C PHE A 176 10.46 13.92 -11.99
N SER A 177 9.97 13.09 -11.09
CA SER A 177 10.46 12.96 -9.72
C SER A 177 11.58 11.91 -9.66
N PRO A 178 12.52 12.01 -8.70
CA PRO A 178 13.55 10.98 -8.54
C PRO A 178 12.98 9.61 -8.14
N GLU A 179 11.72 9.55 -7.70
CA GLU A 179 11.00 8.31 -7.37
C GLU A 179 10.23 7.69 -8.55
N ASP A 180 10.11 8.40 -9.68
CA ASP A 180 9.43 7.83 -10.86
C ASP A 180 10.19 6.57 -11.32
N LEU A 181 9.49 5.43 -11.42
CA LEU A 181 10.11 4.11 -11.65
C LEU A 181 11.04 4.10 -12.88
N ILE A 182 10.65 4.78 -13.96
CA ILE A 182 11.44 4.89 -15.18
C ILE A 182 12.77 5.65 -14.98
N ILE A 183 12.82 6.58 -14.02
CA ILE A 183 14.00 7.35 -13.64
C ILE A 183 14.85 6.57 -12.64
N VAL A 184 14.23 5.89 -11.68
CA VAL A 184 14.94 4.99 -10.76
C VAL A 184 15.69 3.91 -11.54
N GLU A 185 15.03 3.26 -12.49
CA GLU A 185 15.65 2.24 -13.33
C GLU A 185 16.75 2.81 -14.24
N ALA A 186 16.54 4.00 -14.82
CA ALA A 186 17.56 4.68 -15.61
C ALA A 186 18.82 4.98 -14.80
N THR A 187 18.65 5.49 -13.58
CA THR A 187 19.75 5.82 -12.67
C THR A 187 20.49 4.56 -12.22
N ASN A 188 19.78 3.48 -11.89
CA ASN A 188 20.42 2.19 -11.56
C ASN A 188 21.29 1.69 -12.72
N LYS A 189 20.81 1.83 -13.97
CA LYS A 189 21.60 1.49 -15.16
C LYS A 189 22.78 2.43 -15.36
N MET A 190 22.68 3.71 -14.99
CA MET A 190 23.83 4.64 -15.02
C MET A 190 24.89 4.19 -14.02
N VAL A 191 24.53 3.90 -12.77
CA VAL A 191 25.47 3.39 -11.76
C VAL A 191 26.13 2.10 -12.24
N LEU A 192 25.35 1.14 -12.75
CA LEU A 192 25.90 -0.14 -13.21
C LEU A 192 26.81 -0.07 -14.44
N HIS A 193 26.67 0.94 -15.31
CA HIS A 193 27.35 0.97 -16.61
C HIS A 193 28.28 2.17 -16.84
N LEU A 194 28.09 3.26 -16.09
CA LEU A 194 28.80 4.53 -16.28
C LEU A 194 29.71 4.86 -15.08
N GLU A 195 29.66 4.10 -14.00
CA GLU A 195 30.53 4.29 -12.84
C GLU A 195 31.89 3.61 -13.04
N GLU A 196 32.97 4.35 -12.76
CA GLU A 196 34.34 3.85 -12.68
C GLU A 196 34.98 4.30 -11.34
N GLU A 197 36.14 3.74 -10.98
CA GLU A 197 36.84 4.04 -9.71
C GLU A 197 37.09 5.55 -9.47
N GLY A 198 37.10 6.37 -10.54
CA GLY A 198 37.29 7.81 -10.45
C GLY A 198 36.02 8.66 -10.39
N GLY A 199 34.85 8.16 -10.80
CA GLY A 199 33.64 8.95 -10.99
C GLY A 199 32.75 8.43 -12.13
N MET A 200 31.88 9.29 -12.65
CA MET A 200 30.87 8.92 -13.66
C MET A 200 31.29 9.32 -15.08
N LEU A 201 31.16 8.39 -16.03
CA LEU A 201 31.19 8.68 -17.46
C LEU A 201 29.96 9.54 -17.84
N PRO A 202 30.10 10.56 -18.71
CA PRO A 202 28.97 11.42 -19.09
C PRO A 202 27.88 10.66 -19.86
N TYR A 203 28.25 9.67 -20.66
CA TYR A 203 27.35 8.82 -21.42
C TYR A 203 28.00 7.46 -21.71
N ARG A 204 27.18 6.47 -22.10
CA ARG A 204 27.66 5.13 -22.42
C ARG A 204 28.62 5.16 -23.60
N GLY A 205 29.86 4.72 -23.37
CA GLY A 205 30.92 4.67 -24.40
C GLY A 205 31.90 5.84 -24.38
N ALA A 206 31.75 6.80 -23.45
CA ALA A 206 32.81 7.75 -23.15
C ALA A 206 34.07 7.03 -22.62
N ASP A 207 35.25 7.60 -22.86
CA ASP A 207 36.56 7.01 -22.54
C ASP A 207 37.21 7.58 -21.27
N HIS A 208 36.56 8.55 -20.61
CA HIS A 208 37.00 9.15 -19.36
C HIS A 208 35.82 9.65 -18.53
N THR A 209 35.99 9.66 -17.21
CA THR A 209 35.00 10.17 -16.25
C THR A 209 34.89 11.70 -16.36
N SER A 210 33.67 12.23 -16.21
CA SER A 210 33.38 13.66 -16.27
C SER A 210 33.08 14.22 -14.87
N LYS A 211 33.70 15.35 -14.57
CA LYS A 211 33.48 16.08 -13.31
C LYS A 211 32.04 16.59 -13.21
N SER A 212 31.52 17.22 -14.26
CA SER A 212 30.13 17.66 -14.34
C SER A 212 29.14 16.50 -14.27
N ALA A 213 29.41 15.36 -14.92
CA ALA A 213 28.54 14.19 -14.82
C ALA A 213 28.47 13.67 -13.37
N THR A 214 29.61 13.52 -12.73
CA THR A 214 29.68 13.07 -11.32
C THR A 214 28.92 14.03 -10.39
N ALA A 215 28.99 15.34 -10.66
CA ALA A 215 28.21 16.38 -9.97
C ALA A 215 26.70 16.25 -10.10
N LEU A 216 26.24 15.97 -11.32
CA LEU A 216 24.81 15.83 -11.62
C LEU A 216 24.23 14.62 -10.88
N MET A 217 24.98 13.52 -10.78
CA MET A 217 24.59 12.39 -9.94
C MET A 217 24.52 12.75 -8.45
N ALA A 218 25.49 13.52 -7.95
CA ALA A 218 25.44 14.02 -6.57
C ALA A 218 24.16 14.85 -6.30
N LEU A 219 23.80 15.73 -7.23
CA LEU A 219 22.59 16.55 -7.15
C LEU A 219 21.30 15.69 -7.24
N TYR A 220 21.27 14.68 -8.12
CA TYR A 220 20.14 13.76 -8.24
C TYR A 220 19.87 12.99 -6.93
N PHE A 221 20.91 12.37 -6.35
CA PHE A 221 20.77 11.63 -5.10
C PHE A 221 20.43 12.54 -3.92
N LEU A 222 20.89 13.80 -3.94
CA LEU A 222 20.48 14.79 -2.94
C LEU A 222 18.96 15.04 -3.01
N GLU A 223 18.39 15.15 -4.21
CA GLU A 223 16.95 15.32 -4.40
C GLU A 223 16.17 14.07 -4.00
N LYS A 224 16.67 12.87 -4.33
CA LYS A 224 16.13 11.57 -3.88
C LYS A 224 16.20 11.38 -2.36
N SER A 225 16.76 12.34 -1.62
CA SER A 225 17.04 12.26 -0.19
C SER A 225 18.00 11.12 0.19
N ASP A 226 18.75 10.58 -0.78
CA ASP A 226 19.79 9.58 -0.62
C ASP A 226 21.13 10.28 -0.35
N LYS A 227 21.28 10.74 0.90
CA LYS A 227 22.41 11.59 1.31
C LYS A 227 23.76 10.89 1.12
N GLU A 228 23.79 9.60 1.36
CA GLU A 228 24.99 8.78 1.25
C GLU A 228 25.57 8.86 -0.16
N ASN A 229 24.76 8.49 -1.17
CA ASN A 229 25.18 8.59 -2.56
C ASN A 229 25.41 10.05 -2.98
N ALA A 230 24.57 10.98 -2.52
CA ALA A 230 24.72 12.40 -2.81
C ALA A 230 26.10 12.94 -2.39
N PHE A 231 26.52 12.68 -1.15
CA PHE A 231 27.82 13.10 -0.66
C PHE A 231 28.95 12.27 -1.25
N HIS A 232 28.78 10.96 -1.49
CA HIS A 232 29.80 10.14 -2.15
C HIS A 232 30.22 10.74 -3.50
N TYR A 233 29.25 10.97 -4.40
CA TYR A 233 29.53 11.54 -5.71
C TYR A 233 30.03 12.99 -5.63
N SER A 234 29.59 13.80 -4.64
CA SER A 234 30.11 15.17 -4.49
C SER A 234 31.60 15.18 -4.11
N HIS A 235 32.04 14.27 -3.24
CA HIS A 235 33.46 14.12 -2.89
C HIS A 235 34.28 13.62 -4.08
N LEU A 236 33.80 12.62 -4.82
CA LEU A 236 34.48 12.11 -6.03
C LEU A 236 34.69 13.23 -7.05
N ALA A 237 33.64 14.00 -7.31
CA ALA A 237 33.71 15.09 -8.27
C ALA A 237 34.64 16.23 -7.78
N ARG A 238 34.74 16.48 -6.46
CA ARG A 238 35.74 17.42 -5.87
C ARG A 238 37.18 16.92 -5.97
N ALA A 239 37.41 15.60 -6.01
CA ALA A 239 38.74 15.00 -6.12
C ALA A 239 39.33 15.04 -7.54
N HIS A 240 38.51 15.31 -8.56
CA HIS A 240 38.97 15.44 -9.95
C HIS A 240 39.85 16.69 -10.17
N SER A 241 40.98 16.51 -10.84
CA SER A 241 41.96 17.58 -11.13
C SER A 241 41.62 18.44 -12.35
N GLU A 242 40.60 18.07 -13.13
CA GLU A 242 40.19 18.81 -14.33
C GLU A 242 39.45 20.11 -13.98
N GLU A 243 39.71 21.16 -14.77
CA GLU A 243 38.95 22.42 -14.73
C GLU A 243 37.70 22.29 -15.60
N ASP A 244 36.53 22.48 -15.01
CA ASP A 244 35.22 22.41 -15.68
C ASP A 244 34.30 23.47 -15.06
N GLU A 245 33.92 24.48 -15.85
CA GLU A 245 33.12 25.61 -15.37
C GLU A 245 31.66 25.22 -15.04
N LEU A 246 31.12 24.17 -15.68
CA LEU A 246 29.75 23.69 -15.41
C LEU A 246 29.70 22.97 -14.06
N TRP A 247 30.73 22.18 -13.78
CA TRP A 247 30.91 21.51 -12.50
C TRP A 247 30.80 22.49 -11.32
N ASP A 248 31.53 23.61 -11.38
CA ASP A 248 31.52 24.61 -10.30
C ASP A 248 30.12 25.15 -10.02
N VAL A 249 29.29 25.25 -11.06
CA VAL A 249 27.89 25.70 -10.96
C VAL A 249 27.02 24.61 -10.36
N VAL A 250 27.11 23.37 -10.85
CA VAL A 250 26.33 22.23 -10.33
C VAL A 250 26.66 21.99 -8.86
N LEU A 251 27.93 22.10 -8.47
CA LEU A 251 28.31 22.06 -7.05
C LEU A 251 27.74 23.21 -6.26
N SER A 252 27.81 24.43 -6.78
CA SER A 252 27.28 25.57 -6.04
C SER A 252 25.77 25.42 -5.79
N LEU A 253 25.08 24.74 -6.71
CA LEU A 253 23.68 24.34 -6.57
C LEU A 253 23.51 23.20 -5.54
N PHE A 254 24.32 22.15 -5.64
CA PHE A 254 24.40 21.08 -4.64
C PHE A 254 24.64 21.66 -3.24
N ASP A 255 25.65 22.50 -3.08
CA ASP A 255 26.03 23.16 -1.83
C ASP A 255 24.90 24.07 -1.35
N HIS A 256 24.24 24.83 -2.23
CA HIS A 256 23.07 25.60 -1.81
C HIS A 256 21.98 24.71 -1.21
N TYR A 257 21.58 23.63 -1.89
CA TYR A 257 20.57 22.72 -1.37
C TYR A 257 21.06 21.95 -0.14
N ALA A 258 22.30 21.46 -0.15
CA ALA A 258 22.97 20.81 0.97
C ALA A 258 23.04 21.74 2.20
N SER A 259 23.25 23.05 2.01
CA SER A 259 23.28 24.07 3.06
C SER A 259 21.94 24.31 3.73
N GLN A 260 20.83 24.09 3.02
CA GLN A 260 19.49 24.07 3.62
C GLN A 260 19.34 22.90 4.61
N PHE A 261 20.17 21.86 4.48
CA PHE A 261 20.30 20.76 5.44
C PHE A 261 21.36 21.03 6.52
N GLY A 262 21.85 22.26 6.64
CA GLY A 262 22.92 22.68 7.55
C GLY A 262 24.30 22.30 7.02
N GLU A 263 25.01 23.28 6.45
CA GLU A 263 26.39 23.12 5.99
C GLU A 263 27.39 23.58 7.04
N GLY A 264 27.89 22.60 7.75
CA GLY A 264 29.08 22.65 8.57
C GLY A 264 29.55 21.22 8.75
N GLU A 265 30.78 21.04 9.24
CA GLU A 265 31.17 19.77 9.83
C GLU A 265 30.05 19.38 10.81
N LYS A 266 29.40 18.24 10.59
CA LYS A 266 28.25 17.85 11.41
C LYS A 266 28.29 16.37 11.73
N ILE A 267 27.67 16.05 12.85
CA ILE A 267 27.47 14.69 13.29
C ILE A 267 25.99 14.38 13.09
N ILE A 268 25.71 13.36 12.29
CA ILE A 268 24.35 12.88 12.02
C ILE A 268 24.10 11.70 12.94
N HIS A 269 23.10 11.85 13.81
CA HIS A 269 22.60 10.81 14.69
C HIS A 269 21.09 11.00 14.86
N HIS A 270 20.30 10.04 14.40
CA HIS A 270 18.85 10.04 14.48
C HIS A 270 18.41 8.98 15.50
N PRO A 271 18.30 9.30 16.80
CA PRO A 271 18.20 8.28 17.85
C PRO A 271 17.06 7.28 17.67
N LEU A 272 15.93 7.71 17.11
CA LEU A 272 14.74 6.89 16.91
C LEU A 272 14.50 6.57 15.42
N GLY A 273 15.37 7.05 14.52
CA GLY A 273 15.12 7.01 13.08
C GLY A 273 13.74 7.59 12.74
N ASN A 274 13.00 6.87 11.89
CA ASN A 274 11.59 7.13 11.58
C ASN A 274 10.63 6.32 12.47
N GLU A 275 11.14 5.62 13.49
CA GLU A 275 10.40 4.64 14.31
C GLU A 275 9.73 3.53 13.48
N ASN A 276 10.31 3.19 12.33
CA ASN A 276 9.91 2.05 11.52
C ASN A 276 10.40 0.74 12.17
N VAL A 277 9.46 -0.16 12.49
CA VAL A 277 9.75 -1.42 13.20
C VAL A 277 10.52 -2.45 12.38
N TYR A 278 10.60 -2.27 11.05
CA TYR A 278 11.23 -3.22 10.13
C TYR A 278 12.55 -2.74 9.54
N LEU A 279 12.68 -1.43 9.29
CA LEU A 279 13.84 -0.84 8.59
C LEU A 279 14.50 0.21 9.50
N PRO A 280 15.50 -0.18 10.31
CA PRO A 280 16.24 0.77 11.14
C PRO A 280 17.18 1.63 10.30
N GLN A 281 17.38 2.89 10.70
CA GLN A 281 18.35 3.78 10.05
C GLN A 281 19.80 3.50 10.51
N LEU A 282 20.78 3.84 9.67
CA LEU A 282 22.22 3.59 9.94
C LEU A 282 22.74 4.24 11.23
N THR A 283 22.18 5.39 11.61
CA THR A 283 22.56 6.19 12.78
C THR A 283 21.51 6.15 13.90
N GLU A 284 20.67 5.11 13.88
CA GLU A 284 19.67 4.85 14.90
C GLU A 284 20.28 4.17 16.13
N ARG A 285 19.73 4.43 17.32
CA ARG A 285 20.15 3.68 18.52
C ARG A 285 19.32 2.40 18.66
N SER A 286 19.94 1.33 19.15
CA SER A 286 19.25 0.06 19.39
C SER A 286 19.57 -0.48 20.79
N PRO A 287 18.56 -0.83 21.61
CA PRO A 287 17.13 -0.58 21.37
C PRO A 287 16.78 0.92 21.50
N HIS A 288 15.69 1.38 20.87
CA HIS A 288 15.21 2.77 20.96
C HIS A 288 15.01 3.24 22.40
N TYR A 289 14.44 2.35 23.22
CA TYR A 289 14.06 2.57 24.60
C TYR A 289 14.64 1.45 25.49
N PRO A 290 15.92 1.54 25.87
CA PRO A 290 16.62 0.47 26.61
C PRO A 290 16.14 0.35 28.05
N THR A 291 16.31 -0.83 28.63
CA THR A 291 16.34 -1.01 30.09
C THR A 291 17.74 -0.70 30.64
N PRO A 292 17.91 -0.47 31.96
CA PRO A 292 19.24 -0.27 32.54
C PRO A 292 20.21 -1.42 32.27
N GLU A 293 19.69 -2.65 32.15
CA GLU A 293 20.48 -3.86 31.90
C GLU A 293 20.86 -4.02 30.43
N ASP A 294 20.15 -3.35 29.52
CA ASP A 294 20.42 -3.43 28.09
C ASP A 294 21.74 -2.75 27.75
N TYR A 295 22.40 -3.32 26.76
CA TYR A 295 23.45 -2.62 26.08
C TYR A 295 22.86 -1.72 25.01
N VAL A 296 23.31 -0.46 24.96
CA VAL A 296 22.84 0.50 23.97
C VAL A 296 23.83 0.56 22.83
N HIS A 297 23.42 0.06 21.67
CA HIS A 297 24.12 0.30 20.41
C HIS A 297 23.82 1.72 19.96
N ILE A 298 24.88 2.46 19.64
CA ILE A 298 24.79 3.80 19.08
C ILE A 298 25.68 3.90 17.85
N ALA A 299 25.29 4.76 16.92
CA ALA A 299 26.04 5.00 15.71
C ALA A 299 25.83 6.44 15.25
N CYS A 300 26.88 7.12 14.81
CA CYS A 300 26.78 8.40 14.14
C CYS A 300 27.53 8.38 12.81
N GLN A 301 27.11 9.23 11.88
CA GLN A 301 27.89 9.57 10.70
C GLN A 301 28.54 10.94 10.93
N VAL A 302 29.78 11.10 10.51
CA VAL A 302 30.48 12.39 10.57
C VAL A 302 30.65 12.89 9.15
N VAL A 303 30.03 14.03 8.84
CA VAL A 303 30.17 14.71 7.56
C VAL A 303 31.22 15.80 7.73
N SER A 304 32.41 15.60 7.13
CA SER A 304 33.55 16.51 7.25
C SER A 304 34.59 16.22 6.17
N GLU A 305 35.20 17.27 5.60
CA GLU A 305 36.35 17.16 4.68
C GLU A 305 37.68 16.91 5.43
N LYS A 306 37.75 17.23 6.73
CA LYS A 306 38.95 17.00 7.55
C LYS A 306 39.11 15.53 7.94
N GLU A 307 40.35 15.06 7.95
CA GLU A 307 40.66 13.72 8.43
C GLU A 307 40.32 13.54 9.92
N ILE A 308 39.46 12.57 10.20
CA ILE A 308 39.02 12.22 11.55
C ILE A 308 40.14 11.48 12.28
N ARG A 309 40.51 11.95 13.48
CA ARG A 309 41.45 11.28 14.38
C ARG A 309 40.73 10.34 15.34
N ASN A 310 39.63 10.81 15.93
CA ASN A 310 38.86 10.08 16.93
C ASN A 310 37.39 10.52 16.91
N VAL A 311 36.48 9.60 17.21
CA VAL A 311 35.07 9.88 17.50
C VAL A 311 34.72 9.21 18.82
N GLU A 312 34.24 9.99 19.78
CA GLU A 312 33.81 9.51 21.09
C GLU A 312 32.35 9.89 21.36
N VAL A 313 31.64 9.06 22.11
CA VAL A 313 30.38 9.46 22.75
C VAL A 313 30.65 9.74 24.22
N LEU A 314 30.06 10.81 24.74
CA LEU A 314 29.95 11.08 26.16
C LEU A 314 28.51 10.87 26.57
N ILE A 315 28.27 10.07 27.61
CA ILE A 315 26.95 9.87 28.22
C ILE A 315 27.02 10.17 29.71
N GLN A 316 26.03 10.88 30.21
CA GLN A 316 25.91 11.24 31.62
C GLN A 316 24.48 11.09 32.10
N ASN A 317 24.30 10.83 33.39
CA ASN A 317 22.98 10.92 34.02
C ASN A 317 22.60 12.39 34.26
N GLN A 318 21.32 12.68 34.45
CA GLN A 318 20.85 14.06 34.69
C GLN A 318 21.54 14.80 35.85
N ASN A 319 21.95 14.08 36.91
CA ASN A 319 22.57 14.68 38.08
C ASN A 319 24.08 14.96 37.90
N GLY A 320 24.71 14.42 36.85
CA GLY A 320 26.15 14.52 36.60
C GLY A 320 27.04 13.68 37.52
N ASP A 321 26.46 12.86 38.42
CA ASP A 321 27.21 12.01 39.35
C ASP A 321 27.74 10.73 38.70
N TRP A 322 27.27 10.40 37.49
CA TRP A 322 27.78 9.32 36.66
C TRP A 322 27.97 9.81 35.23
N GLU A 323 29.15 9.55 34.69
CA GLU A 323 29.51 9.78 33.30
C GLU A 323 30.28 8.57 32.77
N SER A 324 30.16 8.33 31.46
CA SER A 324 30.98 7.36 30.75
C SER A 324 31.32 7.92 29.37
N SER A 325 32.53 7.65 28.91
CA SER A 325 32.93 7.89 27.53
C SER A 325 33.18 6.59 26.80
N LEU A 326 32.94 6.57 25.50
CA LEU A 326 33.22 5.42 24.65
C LEU A 326 33.77 5.91 23.31
N GLU A 327 34.97 5.44 22.96
CA GLU A 327 35.54 5.62 21.63
C GLU A 327 34.81 4.71 20.63
N LEU A 328 34.29 5.31 19.56
CA LEU A 328 33.51 4.64 18.53
C LEU A 328 34.41 4.10 17.42
N GLN A 329 34.06 2.94 16.92
CA GLN A 329 34.84 2.27 15.88
C GLN A 329 34.26 2.61 14.50
N PRO A 330 35.11 2.99 13.52
CA PRO A 330 34.67 3.17 12.15
C PRO A 330 34.19 1.84 11.57
N LYS A 331 33.08 1.86 10.85
CA LYS A 331 32.53 0.73 10.12
C LYS A 331 31.84 1.22 8.86
N MET A 332 32.22 0.64 7.72
CA MET A 332 31.45 0.79 6.49
C MET A 332 30.16 -0.05 6.60
N LYS A 333 29.00 0.58 6.41
CA LYS A 333 27.70 -0.09 6.23
C LYS A 333 27.00 0.58 5.05
N GLU A 334 26.52 -0.23 4.11
CA GLU A 334 25.72 0.24 2.96
C GLU A 334 26.42 1.30 2.09
N GLU A 335 27.76 1.36 2.16
CA GLU A 335 28.66 2.35 1.50
C GLU A 335 28.93 3.64 2.31
N THR A 336 28.43 3.70 3.54
CA THR A 336 28.60 4.85 4.45
C THR A 336 29.54 4.48 5.56
N LEU A 337 30.51 5.36 5.79
CA LEU A 337 31.36 5.30 6.96
C LEU A 337 30.60 5.81 8.19
N ILE A 338 30.12 4.89 9.02
CA ILE A 338 29.58 5.21 10.34
C ILE A 338 30.60 4.94 11.44
N TYR A 339 30.48 5.66 12.55
CA TYR A 339 31.19 5.41 13.79
C TYR A 339 30.20 4.84 14.80
N GLN A 340 30.43 3.60 15.22
CA GLN A 340 29.49 2.90 16.09
C GLN A 340 30.16 2.26 17.29
N GLY A 341 29.38 2.07 18.34
CA GLY A 341 29.83 1.53 19.61
C GLY A 341 28.69 0.93 20.41
N LYS A 342 29.04 0.30 21.52
CA LYS A 342 28.11 -0.34 22.45
C LYS A 342 28.38 0.22 23.84
N ILE A 343 27.45 1.04 24.34
CA ILE A 343 27.48 1.51 25.72
C ILE A 343 27.11 0.32 26.62
N SER A 344 27.88 0.11 27.69
CA SER A 344 27.56 -0.88 28.72
C SER A 344 26.23 -0.58 29.42
N SER A 345 25.71 -1.53 30.20
CA SER A 345 24.53 -1.33 31.04
C SER A 345 24.57 -0.01 31.81
N LEU A 346 23.47 0.73 31.78
CA LEU A 346 23.30 2.00 32.46
C LEU A 346 23.12 1.77 33.97
N PRO A 347 23.61 2.67 34.84
CA PRO A 347 23.70 2.40 36.27
C PRO A 347 22.35 2.21 36.96
N GLN A 348 21.30 2.89 36.48
CA GLN A 348 19.96 2.81 37.04
C GLN A 348 18.87 3.28 36.06
N HIS A 349 17.61 3.04 36.42
CA HIS A 349 16.49 3.66 35.72
C HIS A 349 16.51 5.18 35.92
N GLY A 350 16.30 5.94 34.84
CA GLY A 350 16.38 7.39 34.81
C GLY A 350 16.62 7.95 33.41
N GLU A 351 16.82 9.26 33.37
CA GLU A 351 17.14 10.04 32.17
C GLU A 351 18.64 10.25 32.03
N TYR A 352 19.11 10.07 30.81
CA TYR A 352 20.50 10.25 30.41
C TYR A 352 20.57 11.21 29.23
N SER A 353 21.65 11.98 29.19
CA SER A 353 21.99 12.82 28.05
C SER A 353 23.29 12.31 27.43
N TYR A 354 23.38 12.30 26.11
CA TYR A 354 24.63 11.96 25.43
C TYR A 354 24.88 12.82 24.21
N SER A 355 26.15 12.99 23.87
CA SER A 355 26.62 13.73 22.70
C SER A 355 27.85 13.07 22.11
N PHE A 356 28.03 13.23 20.81
CA PHE A 356 29.19 12.76 20.08
C PHE A 356 30.21 13.88 19.94
N HIS A 357 31.50 13.53 20.04
CA HIS A 357 32.61 14.46 19.91
C HIS A 357 33.63 13.88 18.92
N VAL A 358 34.03 14.70 17.96
CA VAL A 358 35.01 14.34 16.94
C VAL A 358 36.25 15.19 17.14
N THR A 359 37.42 14.57 17.08
CA THR A 359 38.72 15.26 17.02
C THR A 359 39.32 15.05 15.63
N PHE A 360 39.75 16.11 14.97
CA PHE A 360 40.40 16.03 13.66
C PHE A 360 41.93 15.91 13.77
N LYS A 361 42.59 15.29 12.79
CA LYS A 361 44.06 15.14 12.78
C LYS A 361 44.78 16.48 12.64
N GLU A 362 44.21 17.40 11.88
CA GLU A 362 44.75 18.73 11.59
C GLU A 362 44.51 19.75 12.71
N GLY A 363 43.77 19.35 13.76
CA GLY A 363 43.35 20.21 14.86
C GLY A 363 41.92 20.73 14.69
N GLY A 364 41.23 20.96 15.82
CA GLY A 364 39.81 21.31 15.87
C GLY A 364 38.95 20.14 16.37
N ASN A 365 37.82 20.50 16.97
CA ASN A 365 36.84 19.56 17.50
C ASN A 365 35.45 19.90 16.97
N LEU A 366 34.64 18.87 16.77
CA LEU A 366 33.22 18.99 16.45
C LEU A 366 32.41 18.27 17.53
N SER A 367 31.23 18.78 17.87
CA SER A 367 30.32 18.14 18.82
C SER A 367 28.90 18.14 18.26
N SER A 368 28.15 17.08 18.52
CA SER A 368 26.74 16.98 18.14
C SER A 368 25.86 17.79 19.08
N ASP A 369 24.58 17.87 18.74
CA ASP A 369 23.54 18.18 19.72
C ASP A 369 23.55 17.16 20.87
N THR A 370 22.94 17.55 21.99
CA THR A 370 22.71 16.64 23.11
C THR A 370 21.41 15.87 22.88
N TYR A 371 21.49 14.55 22.90
CA TYR A 371 20.36 13.65 22.75
C TYR A 371 19.93 13.10 24.11
N THR A 372 18.62 12.96 24.30
CA THR A 372 18.06 12.34 25.50
C THR A 372 17.81 10.85 25.30
N LEU A 373 18.11 10.07 26.33
CA LEU A 373 17.84 8.65 26.45
C LEU A 373 17.08 8.40 27.75
N TYR A 374 15.87 7.89 27.61
CA TYR A 374 15.06 7.43 28.72
C TYR A 374 15.21 5.92 28.82
N THR A 375 15.54 5.44 30.02
CA THR A 375 15.51 4.00 30.28
C THR A 375 14.10 3.57 30.65
N ARG A 376 13.70 2.36 30.27
CA ARG A 376 12.48 1.72 30.76
C ARG A 376 12.81 0.80 31.93
N GLN A 377 11.99 0.79 32.96
CA GLN A 377 12.11 -0.18 34.05
C GLN A 377 11.25 -1.40 33.76
N LYS A 378 11.88 -2.58 33.70
CA LYS A 378 11.16 -3.85 33.55
C LYS A 378 10.63 -4.32 34.92
N LYS A 379 9.33 -4.61 34.99
CA LYS A 379 8.63 -5.12 36.17
C LYS A 379 7.85 -6.38 35.83
N TYR A 380 7.48 -7.14 36.88
CA TYR A 380 6.88 -8.47 36.75
C TYR A 380 5.80 -8.71 37.79
N ALA A 381 4.76 -9.45 37.42
CA ALA A 381 3.74 -9.95 38.34
C ALA A 381 4.03 -11.41 38.68
N ASN A 382 4.56 -11.63 39.89
CA ASN A 382 4.76 -12.98 40.44
C ASN A 382 3.64 -13.41 41.39
N SER A 383 2.73 -12.50 41.73
CA SER A 383 1.54 -12.80 42.53
C SER A 383 0.41 -11.81 42.20
N PHE A 384 -0.81 -12.21 42.50
CA PHE A 384 -2.01 -11.38 42.50
C PHE A 384 -2.51 -11.15 43.92
N LYS A 385 -3.30 -10.10 44.11
CA LYS A 385 -4.24 -9.98 45.23
C LYS A 385 -5.65 -10.11 44.68
N VAL A 386 -6.45 -11.00 45.24
CA VAL A 386 -7.88 -11.09 44.88
C VAL A 386 -8.60 -9.96 45.61
N THR A 387 -9.18 -9.02 44.87
CA THR A 387 -9.83 -7.83 45.45
C THR A 387 -11.34 -7.96 45.50
N ASN A 388 -11.93 -8.61 44.50
CA ASN A 388 -13.37 -8.82 44.42
C ASN A 388 -13.67 -10.11 43.66
N ARG A 389 -14.80 -10.74 44.01
CA ARG A 389 -15.32 -11.93 43.33
C ARG A 389 -16.84 -11.92 43.39
N THR A 390 -17.47 -11.94 42.22
CA THR A 390 -18.90 -12.21 42.05
C THR A 390 -19.07 -13.59 41.40
N GLU A 391 -20.25 -13.84 40.85
CA GLU A 391 -20.55 -15.08 40.14
C GLU A 391 -19.86 -15.13 38.75
N ASP A 392 -19.80 -14.00 38.04
CA ASP A 392 -19.22 -13.79 36.70
C ASP A 392 -17.90 -13.05 36.69
N THR A 393 -17.62 -12.27 37.73
CA THR A 393 -16.54 -11.29 37.72
C THR A 393 -15.49 -11.64 38.76
N LEU A 394 -14.23 -11.61 38.35
CA LEU A 394 -13.08 -11.75 39.22
C LEU A 394 -12.17 -10.53 39.04
N GLU A 395 -11.93 -9.80 40.12
CA GLU A 395 -11.00 -8.67 40.12
C GLU A 395 -9.74 -9.04 40.91
N LEU A 396 -8.60 -8.74 40.30
CA LEU A 396 -7.28 -8.96 40.81
C LEU A 396 -6.49 -7.66 40.76
N HIS A 397 -5.53 -7.53 41.66
CA HIS A 397 -4.53 -6.46 41.63
C HIS A 397 -3.14 -7.07 41.50
N PHE A 398 -2.28 -6.47 40.66
CA PHE A 398 -0.86 -6.83 40.54
C PHE A 398 0.02 -5.59 40.45
N GLY A 399 1.33 -5.79 40.72
CA GLY A 399 2.28 -4.69 40.76
C GLY A 399 1.91 -3.63 41.81
N GLU A 400 2.35 -2.40 41.56
CA GLU A 400 2.15 -1.27 42.49
C GLU A 400 0.84 -0.50 42.24
N GLY A 401 0.11 -0.81 41.17
CA GLY A 401 -1.12 -0.10 40.82
C GLY A 401 -1.87 -0.59 39.58
N HIS A 402 -1.83 -1.88 39.24
CA HIS A 402 -2.59 -2.40 38.09
C HIS A 402 -3.76 -3.26 38.54
N ASN A 403 -4.90 -3.12 37.86
CA ASN A 403 -6.07 -3.95 38.08
C ASN A 403 -6.30 -4.85 36.88
N LEU A 404 -6.63 -6.11 37.15
CA LEU A 404 -7.00 -7.12 36.18
C LEU A 404 -8.41 -7.61 36.49
N THR A 405 -9.35 -7.43 35.57
CA THR A 405 -10.74 -7.85 35.75
C THR A 405 -11.09 -8.88 34.70
N PHE A 406 -11.55 -10.04 35.14
CA PHE A 406 -12.20 -11.02 34.29
C PHE A 406 -13.71 -10.90 34.42
N THR A 407 -14.42 -10.86 33.31
CA THR A 407 -15.88 -11.00 33.29
C THR A 407 -16.24 -12.09 32.29
N MET A 408 -16.92 -13.13 32.76
CA MET A 408 -17.23 -14.30 31.95
C MET A 408 -18.74 -14.41 31.71
N ASN A 409 -19.12 -14.88 30.52
CA ASN A 409 -20.47 -15.31 30.18
C ASN A 409 -20.40 -16.67 29.44
N GLU A 410 -21.53 -17.17 28.92
CA GLU A 410 -21.58 -18.48 28.24
C GLU A 410 -20.88 -18.50 26.86
N GLN A 411 -20.73 -17.33 26.23
CA GLN A 411 -20.14 -17.19 24.89
C GLN A 411 -18.66 -16.81 24.94
N GLY A 412 -18.18 -16.20 26.03
CA GLY A 412 -16.80 -15.74 26.10
C GLY A 412 -16.40 -15.15 27.45
N MET A 413 -15.20 -14.57 27.48
CA MET A 413 -14.62 -13.91 28.65
C MET A 413 -13.89 -12.63 28.23
N ASP A 414 -14.17 -11.52 28.93
CA ASP A 414 -13.38 -10.29 28.83
C ASP A 414 -12.28 -10.33 29.90
N MET A 415 -11.04 -10.07 29.51
CA MET A 415 -9.92 -9.79 30.39
C MET A 415 -9.51 -8.33 30.25
N ARG A 416 -9.78 -7.50 31.26
CA ARG A 416 -9.50 -6.06 31.24
C ARG A 416 -8.30 -5.73 32.10
N ILE A 417 -7.31 -5.08 31.51
CA ILE A 417 -6.08 -4.66 32.16
C ILE A 417 -6.12 -3.14 32.28
N ARG A 418 -6.17 -2.63 33.52
CA ARG A 418 -6.08 -1.20 33.80
C ARG A 418 -4.69 -0.83 34.25
N GLN A 419 -4.12 0.16 33.58
CA GLN A 419 -2.81 0.68 33.91
C GLN A 419 -2.78 1.39 35.27
N TYR A 420 -3.85 2.10 35.63
CA TYR A 420 -3.96 2.83 36.90
C TYR A 420 -5.17 2.37 37.71
N GLY A 421 -4.92 1.47 38.66
CA GLY A 421 -5.87 0.94 39.62
C GLY A 421 -5.74 1.57 41.01
N ASN A 422 -6.84 1.61 41.76
CA ASN A 422 -6.77 1.94 43.18
C ASN A 422 -6.02 0.84 43.94
N LYS A 423 -4.92 1.22 44.60
CA LYS A 423 -4.15 0.30 45.44
C LYS A 423 -5.05 -0.32 46.52
N MET A 424 -5.14 -1.64 46.52
CA MET A 424 -5.82 -2.40 47.58
C MET A 424 -4.81 -3.21 48.41
N ASP A 425 -4.82 -2.98 49.72
CA ASP A 425 -3.91 -3.65 50.63
C ASP A 425 -4.42 -5.01 51.14
N THR A 426 -5.74 -5.26 51.04
CA THR A 426 -6.38 -6.49 51.52
C THR A 426 -6.75 -7.43 50.38
N SER A 427 -6.24 -8.67 50.40
CA SER A 427 -6.71 -9.77 49.55
C SER A 427 -7.86 -10.52 50.24
N ILE A 428 -8.84 -10.99 49.48
CA ILE A 428 -9.97 -11.79 50.00
C ILE A 428 -9.75 -13.31 49.91
N GLY A 429 -8.60 -13.77 49.39
CA GLY A 429 -8.22 -15.18 49.32
C GLY A 429 -6.90 -15.43 48.57
N GLU A 430 -6.35 -16.64 48.74
CA GLU A 430 -5.16 -17.14 48.00
C GLU A 430 -5.54 -17.84 46.68
N GLU A 431 -6.80 -18.26 46.54
CA GLU A 431 -7.36 -18.82 45.32
C GLU A 431 -8.75 -18.23 45.06
N ALA A 432 -9.08 -18.05 43.78
CA ALA A 432 -10.40 -17.61 43.35
C ALA A 432 -10.85 -18.34 42.09
N SER A 433 -12.17 -18.49 41.93
CA SER A 433 -12.73 -19.08 40.72
C SER A 433 -14.09 -18.51 40.37
N ILE A 434 -14.37 -18.34 39.08
CA ILE A 434 -15.68 -17.96 38.55
C ILE A 434 -16.16 -19.00 37.55
N PHE A 435 -17.48 -19.14 37.40
CA PHE A 435 -18.10 -20.20 36.61
C PHE A 435 -19.23 -19.65 35.75
N ARG A 436 -19.31 -20.11 34.50
CA ARG A 436 -20.40 -19.82 33.57
C ARG A 436 -20.62 -21.03 32.69
N GLY A 437 -21.79 -21.66 32.80
CA GLY A 437 -22.05 -22.95 32.16
C GLY A 437 -20.98 -23.98 32.54
N ASP A 438 -20.33 -24.56 31.53
CA ASP A 438 -19.25 -25.53 31.68
C ASP A 438 -17.84 -24.91 31.74
N TYR A 439 -17.74 -23.57 31.67
CA TYR A 439 -16.48 -22.85 31.75
C TYR A 439 -16.14 -22.48 33.19
N GLN A 440 -14.88 -22.68 33.56
CA GLN A 440 -14.33 -22.29 34.85
C GLN A 440 -12.99 -21.56 34.65
N LEU A 441 -12.91 -20.33 35.16
CA LEU A 441 -11.66 -19.61 35.35
C LEU A 441 -11.19 -19.81 36.80
N ARG A 442 -9.95 -20.25 36.98
CA ARG A 442 -9.28 -20.38 38.28
C ARG A 442 -8.04 -19.51 38.31
N VAL A 443 -7.80 -18.89 39.46
CA VAL A 443 -6.60 -18.08 39.71
C VAL A 443 -5.97 -18.49 41.02
N HIS A 444 -4.69 -18.85 40.97
CA HIS A 444 -3.84 -19.09 42.15
C HIS A 444 -3.02 -17.82 42.39
N ALA A 445 -3.40 -17.06 43.43
CA ALA A 445 -2.92 -15.70 43.61
C ALA A 445 -1.43 -15.66 43.96
N GLU A 446 -0.92 -16.57 44.79
CA GLU A 446 0.49 -16.57 45.21
C GLU A 446 1.47 -16.90 44.07
N SER A 447 1.08 -17.79 43.15
CA SER A 447 1.90 -18.18 41.98
C SER A 447 1.60 -17.35 40.73
N ALA A 448 0.67 -16.39 40.82
CA ALA A 448 0.09 -15.67 39.69
C ALA A 448 -0.43 -16.57 38.55
N GLU A 449 -0.86 -17.79 38.85
CA GLU A 449 -1.32 -18.73 37.82
C GLU A 449 -2.79 -18.48 37.46
N ILE A 450 -3.09 -18.44 36.16
CA ILE A 450 -4.45 -18.30 35.63
C ILE A 450 -4.73 -19.52 34.76
N ILE A 451 -5.85 -20.20 34.99
CA ILE A 451 -6.26 -21.40 34.28
C ILE A 451 -7.73 -21.28 33.88
N LEU A 452 -8.00 -21.37 32.58
CA LEU A 452 -9.35 -21.47 32.03
C LEU A 452 -9.59 -22.91 31.56
N THR A 453 -10.71 -23.49 31.97
CA THR A 453 -11.11 -24.85 31.60
C THR A 453 -12.54 -24.91 31.08
N TYR A 454 -12.83 -25.88 30.21
CA TYR A 454 -14.16 -26.27 29.77
C TYR A 454 -14.35 -27.76 30.02
N LYS A 455 -15.36 -28.16 30.82
CA LYS A 455 -15.59 -29.57 31.21
C LYS A 455 -14.30 -30.27 31.70
N GLU A 456 -13.54 -29.60 32.55
CA GLU A 456 -12.23 -30.04 33.08
C GLU A 456 -11.06 -30.05 32.07
N GLN A 457 -11.31 -29.88 30.77
CA GLN A 457 -10.26 -29.72 29.76
C GLN A 457 -9.67 -28.31 29.82
N GLU A 458 -8.35 -28.21 29.84
CA GLU A 458 -7.64 -26.93 29.87
C GLU A 458 -7.67 -26.23 28.51
N LEU A 459 -8.25 -25.03 28.48
CA LEU A 459 -8.28 -24.16 27.31
C LEU A 459 -7.07 -23.24 27.26
N LEU A 460 -6.80 -22.55 28.36
CA LEU A 460 -5.75 -21.55 28.46
C LEU A 460 -5.11 -21.63 29.85
N ARG A 461 -3.79 -21.54 29.92
CA ARG A 461 -3.08 -21.38 31.19
C ARG A 461 -1.83 -20.53 31.04
N THR A 462 -1.46 -19.84 32.10
CA THR A 462 -0.20 -19.08 32.17
C THR A 462 1.00 -20.01 32.19
N HIS A 463 2.13 -19.56 31.69
CA HIS A 463 3.35 -20.36 31.65
C HIS A 463 3.92 -20.59 33.06
N SER A 464 4.29 -21.82 33.41
CA SER A 464 4.62 -22.17 34.81
C SER A 464 6.01 -21.71 35.29
N LEU A 465 6.91 -21.36 34.36
CA LEU A 465 8.28 -20.93 34.67
C LEU A 465 8.56 -19.46 34.39
N LEU A 466 7.60 -18.75 33.80
CA LEU A 466 7.73 -17.35 33.44
C LEU A 466 6.72 -16.54 34.24
N PRO A 467 7.01 -15.28 34.57
CA PRO A 467 6.03 -14.40 35.19
C PRO A 467 4.78 -14.28 34.31
N THR A 468 3.60 -14.20 34.91
CA THR A 468 2.36 -14.12 34.12
C THR A 468 2.26 -12.82 33.33
N PHE A 469 2.61 -11.71 33.98
CA PHE A 469 2.73 -10.40 33.35
C PHE A 469 4.16 -9.88 33.48
N GLU A 470 4.69 -9.34 32.39
CA GLU A 470 5.82 -8.42 32.40
C GLU A 470 5.35 -7.08 31.87
N TRP A 471 5.91 -5.98 32.36
CA TRP A 471 5.66 -4.68 31.76
C TRP A 471 6.87 -3.77 31.87
N LYS A 472 6.91 -2.79 30.97
CA LYS A 472 7.98 -1.79 30.91
C LYS A 472 7.40 -0.42 31.23
N GLU A 473 7.83 0.18 32.33
CA GLU A 473 7.49 1.55 32.71
C GLU A 473 8.55 2.53 32.22
N ASP A 474 8.11 3.67 31.72
CA ASP A 474 8.96 4.81 31.42
C ASP A 474 9.24 5.63 32.69
N ILE A 475 10.14 6.62 32.62
CA ILE A 475 10.56 7.42 33.79
C ILE A 475 9.42 8.21 34.45
N ASP A 476 8.33 8.46 33.72
CA ASP A 476 7.12 9.12 34.19
C ASP A 476 6.12 8.15 34.86
N GLY A 477 6.48 6.85 34.94
CA GLY A 477 5.63 5.78 35.46
C GLY A 477 4.59 5.27 34.47
N VAL A 478 4.57 5.78 33.23
CA VAL A 478 3.67 5.30 32.18
C VAL A 478 4.18 3.94 31.69
N VAL A 479 3.32 2.93 31.73
CA VAL A 479 3.55 1.65 31.06
C VAL A 479 3.58 1.89 29.56
N ARG A 480 4.63 1.39 28.90
CA ARG A 480 4.80 1.48 27.43
C ARG A 480 4.54 0.16 26.73
N GLU A 481 4.54 -0.94 27.47
CA GLU A 481 4.44 -2.29 26.94
C GLU A 481 4.00 -3.23 28.05
N PHE A 482 2.99 -4.06 27.77
CA PHE A 482 2.68 -5.26 28.55
C PHE A 482 3.08 -6.50 27.75
N GLN A 483 3.56 -7.51 28.46
CA GLN A 483 3.74 -8.87 27.96
C GLN A 483 2.96 -9.86 28.83
N ILE A 484 2.33 -10.85 28.18
CA ILE A 484 1.65 -11.96 28.84
C ILE A 484 2.23 -13.27 28.31
N HIS A 485 2.63 -14.15 29.22
CA HIS A 485 3.22 -15.45 28.88
C HIS A 485 2.24 -16.59 29.16
N TRP A 486 1.76 -17.23 28.08
CA TRP A 486 0.88 -18.39 28.15
C TRP A 486 1.64 -19.67 27.83
N TYR A 487 1.21 -20.77 28.43
CA TYR A 487 1.63 -22.11 28.02
C TYR A 487 0.80 -22.53 26.80
N THR A 488 1.46 -23.14 25.82
CA THR A 488 0.82 -23.70 24.63
C THR A 488 1.30 -25.13 24.38
N PRO A 489 0.43 -26.14 24.36
CA PRO A 489 0.84 -27.50 24.01
C PRO A 489 1.21 -27.62 22.52
N GLU A 490 1.97 -28.66 22.16
CA GLU A 490 2.49 -28.87 20.79
C GLU A 490 1.40 -28.96 19.71
N ASN A 491 0.19 -29.39 20.09
CA ASN A 491 -0.93 -29.57 19.19
C ASN A 491 -1.84 -28.35 19.05
N GLU A 492 -1.58 -27.25 19.76
CA GLU A 492 -2.35 -26.01 19.63
C GLU A 492 -1.94 -25.26 18.36
N LYS A 493 -2.94 -24.84 17.58
CA LYS A 493 -2.78 -24.18 16.29
C LYS A 493 -3.41 -22.78 16.32
N PHE A 494 -2.83 -21.84 15.58
CA PHE A 494 -3.24 -20.43 15.57
C PHE A 494 -3.59 -19.96 14.15
N TYR A 495 -4.75 -19.31 14.01
CA TYR A 495 -5.31 -18.90 12.71
C TYR A 495 -5.85 -17.47 12.75
N GLY A 496 -5.75 -16.72 11.66
CA GLY A 496 -6.25 -15.34 11.54
C GLY A 496 -5.12 -14.31 11.43
N PHE A 497 -5.11 -13.33 12.34
CA PHE A 497 -4.19 -12.18 12.37
C PHE A 497 -4.36 -11.14 11.26
N GLY A 498 -5.54 -11.09 10.63
CA GLY A 498 -5.82 -10.21 9.49
C GLY A 498 -5.52 -10.89 8.15
N GLU A 499 -5.24 -10.10 7.12
CA GLU A 499 -4.70 -10.62 5.85
C GLU A 499 -3.24 -11.04 6.05
N ARG A 500 -2.89 -12.28 5.70
CA ARG A 500 -1.52 -12.81 5.83
C ARG A 500 -1.13 -13.64 4.62
N TYR A 501 0.10 -13.46 4.15
CA TYR A 501 0.60 -14.04 2.90
C TYR A 501 1.52 -15.25 3.14
N ASN A 502 2.02 -15.42 4.37
CA ASN A 502 3.01 -16.44 4.71
C ASN A 502 2.39 -17.85 4.90
N ALA A 503 1.31 -17.96 5.68
CA ALA A 503 0.69 -19.23 6.03
C ALA A 503 -0.75 -19.03 6.55
N ILE A 504 -1.56 -20.09 6.52
CA ILE A 504 -2.87 -20.14 7.21
C ILE A 504 -2.70 -20.43 8.70
N GLU A 505 -1.82 -21.37 9.05
CA GLU A 505 -1.51 -21.76 10.42
C GLU A 505 -0.19 -21.10 10.85
N GLN A 506 -0.20 -20.39 11.98
CA GLN A 506 0.85 -19.44 12.36
C GLN A 506 1.77 -19.95 13.50
N ARG A 507 1.60 -21.18 14.00
CA ARG A 507 2.50 -21.74 15.03
C ARG A 507 3.93 -21.82 14.50
N GLY A 508 4.88 -21.37 15.31
CA GLY A 508 6.30 -21.30 14.98
C GLY A 508 6.74 -19.91 14.50
N GLU A 509 5.78 -19.03 14.19
CA GLU A 509 6.04 -17.68 13.72
C GLU A 509 6.00 -16.64 14.84
N VAL A 510 6.55 -15.46 14.55
CA VAL A 510 6.32 -14.23 15.31
C VAL A 510 5.49 -13.30 14.43
N ILE A 511 4.25 -13.06 14.83
CA ILE A 511 3.28 -12.27 14.07
C ILE A 511 3.04 -10.94 14.77
N ASP A 512 3.30 -9.84 14.08
CA ASP A 512 3.01 -8.50 14.56
C ASP A 512 1.81 -7.88 13.86
N CYS A 513 1.19 -6.90 14.52
CA CYS A 513 0.09 -6.14 13.94
C CYS A 513 0.51 -4.68 13.76
N TYR A 514 1.07 -4.42 12.57
CA TYR A 514 1.60 -3.14 12.13
C TYR A 514 1.27 -2.94 10.66
N VAL A 515 0.32 -2.04 10.36
CA VAL A 515 -0.06 -1.72 8.98
C VAL A 515 1.20 -1.27 8.23
N TYR A 516 1.52 -1.93 7.11
CA TYR A 516 2.75 -1.63 6.38
C TYR A 516 2.60 -1.83 4.88
N ASN A 517 3.08 -0.86 4.10
CA ASN A 517 3.21 -1.01 2.66
C ASN A 517 4.48 -1.81 2.33
N GLN A 518 4.33 -3.13 2.22
CA GLN A 518 5.37 -4.02 1.69
C GLN A 518 5.11 -4.27 0.21
N TYR A 519 5.81 -3.53 -0.65
CA TYR A 519 5.69 -3.68 -2.09
C TYR A 519 6.27 -5.03 -2.55
N ARG A 520 5.37 -5.96 -2.93
CA ARG A 520 5.66 -7.35 -3.34
C ARG A 520 6.29 -8.18 -2.22
N ASP A 521 6.21 -9.50 -2.39
CA ASP A 521 6.92 -10.48 -1.55
C ASP A 521 6.67 -10.24 -0.04
N GLN A 522 5.38 -10.13 0.35
CA GLN A 522 4.92 -9.59 1.63
C GLN A 522 5.46 -10.33 2.86
N GLY A 523 5.70 -11.65 2.75
CA GLY A 523 6.13 -12.48 3.88
C GLY A 523 5.12 -12.41 5.03
N THR A 524 5.58 -12.07 6.23
CA THR A 524 4.71 -11.87 7.41
C THR A 524 4.12 -10.46 7.51
N ARG A 525 4.61 -9.50 6.73
CA ARG A 525 4.09 -8.12 6.67
C ARG A 525 2.78 -8.09 5.91
N THR A 526 1.96 -7.08 6.15
CA THR A 526 0.63 -6.98 5.54
C THR A 526 0.07 -5.56 5.60
N TYR A 527 -0.83 -5.27 4.67
CA TYR A 527 -1.63 -4.05 4.64
C TYR A 527 -2.78 -4.08 5.67
N ILE A 528 -3.29 -5.27 6.03
CA ILE A 528 -4.41 -5.46 6.96
C ILE A 528 -4.06 -6.42 8.11
N PRO A 529 -3.17 -6.04 9.05
CA PRO A 529 -2.97 -6.82 10.26
C PRO A 529 -4.15 -6.64 11.23
N ILE A 530 -4.53 -7.69 11.95
CA ILE A 530 -5.56 -7.61 12.99
C ILE A 530 -5.12 -8.42 14.21
N PRO A 531 -5.19 -7.90 15.45
CA PRO A 531 -4.80 -8.63 16.66
C PRO A 531 -5.89 -9.60 17.13
N PHE A 532 -6.46 -10.36 16.20
CA PHE A 532 -7.46 -11.40 16.41
C PHE A 532 -6.97 -12.72 15.86
N TYR A 533 -7.07 -13.78 16.66
CA TYR A 533 -6.79 -15.13 16.20
C TYR A 533 -7.71 -16.16 16.85
N MET A 534 -7.77 -17.34 16.23
CA MET A 534 -8.59 -18.47 16.63
C MET A 534 -7.73 -19.70 16.90
N THR A 535 -8.21 -20.60 17.76
CA THR A 535 -7.47 -21.83 18.11
C THR A 535 -8.32 -23.09 18.00
N ASN A 536 -7.65 -24.21 17.72
CA ASN A 536 -8.26 -25.54 17.78
C ASN A 536 -8.60 -26.02 19.20
N LYS A 537 -8.22 -25.26 20.24
CA LYS A 537 -8.59 -25.58 21.63
C LYS A 537 -10.01 -25.13 21.96
N GLY A 538 -10.69 -24.39 21.09
CA GLY A 538 -12.07 -23.94 21.30
C GLY A 538 -12.18 -22.53 21.88
N TYR A 539 -11.14 -21.72 21.72
CA TYR A 539 -11.21 -20.29 22.00
C TYR A 539 -10.53 -19.45 20.91
N GLY A 540 -11.06 -18.24 20.69
CA GLY A 540 -10.42 -17.16 19.94
C GLY A 540 -10.03 -16.02 20.88
N CYS A 541 -9.07 -15.20 20.46
CA CYS A 541 -8.53 -14.09 21.24
C CYS A 541 -8.45 -12.83 20.36
N TYR A 542 -9.05 -11.74 20.82
CA TYR A 542 -8.92 -10.40 20.22
C TYR A 542 -8.39 -9.40 21.25
N VAL A 543 -7.23 -8.79 20.98
CA VAL A 543 -6.67 -7.71 21.82
C VAL A 543 -7.22 -6.38 21.31
N ASP A 544 -8.11 -5.75 22.08
CA ASP A 544 -8.81 -4.52 21.70
C ASP A 544 -7.91 -3.29 21.90
N THR A 545 -7.06 -3.04 20.91
CA THR A 545 -6.13 -1.91 20.86
C THR A 545 -5.80 -1.56 19.41
N SER A 546 -5.62 -0.28 19.11
CA SER A 546 -5.06 0.18 17.83
C SER A 546 -3.53 0.29 17.86
N MET A 547 -2.90 0.13 19.03
CA MET A 547 -1.45 0.20 19.15
C MET A 547 -0.77 -1.07 18.59
N TYR A 548 0.55 -0.99 18.41
CA TYR A 548 1.36 -2.12 17.97
C TYR A 548 1.20 -3.32 18.92
N THR A 549 1.01 -4.49 18.34
CA THR A 549 1.00 -5.78 19.05
C THR A 549 1.89 -6.78 18.36
N MET A 550 2.38 -7.77 19.11
CA MET A 550 3.24 -8.84 18.61
C MET A 550 2.95 -10.13 19.36
N PHE A 551 2.91 -11.24 18.64
CA PHE A 551 2.57 -12.56 19.12
C PHE A 551 3.70 -13.53 18.75
N ASP A 552 4.48 -13.99 19.73
CA ASP A 552 5.39 -15.12 19.57
C ASP A 552 4.59 -16.41 19.79
N LEU A 553 4.37 -17.17 18.73
CA LEU A 553 3.46 -18.32 18.71
C LEU A 553 4.22 -19.64 18.77
N ALA A 554 4.91 -19.89 19.89
CA ALA A 554 5.81 -21.02 20.08
C ALA A 554 7.06 -21.01 19.19
N SER A 555 7.50 -19.81 18.78
CA SER A 555 8.72 -19.63 17.99
C SER A 555 9.96 -19.68 18.87
N SER A 556 10.00 -18.89 19.96
CA SER A 556 11.17 -18.85 20.85
C SER A 556 11.28 -20.07 21.78
N LEU A 557 10.15 -20.56 22.29
CA LEU A 557 10.03 -21.78 23.09
C LEU A 557 8.80 -22.55 22.64
N LYS A 558 8.96 -23.86 22.37
CA LYS A 558 7.91 -24.71 21.78
C LYS A 558 6.63 -24.82 22.60
N ASP A 559 6.68 -24.49 23.89
CA ASP A 559 5.57 -24.61 24.83
C ASP A 559 5.08 -23.24 25.35
N LYS A 560 5.46 -22.14 24.69
CA LYS A 560 5.14 -20.78 25.11
C LYS A 560 4.52 -19.96 23.98
N THR A 561 3.43 -19.24 24.28
CA THR A 561 3.06 -18.05 23.51
C THR A 561 3.29 -16.78 24.32
N THR A 562 3.84 -15.75 23.70
CA THR A 562 3.97 -14.43 24.33
C THR A 562 3.18 -13.40 23.55
N TRP A 563 2.27 -12.71 24.23
CA TRP A 563 1.58 -11.56 23.66
C TRP A 563 2.25 -10.30 24.16
N THR A 564 2.60 -9.42 23.25
CA THR A 564 3.12 -8.09 23.53
C THR A 564 2.13 -7.08 22.96
N PHE A 565 1.74 -6.09 23.75
CA PHE A 565 0.96 -4.96 23.26
C PHE A 565 1.49 -3.68 23.89
N GLU A 566 1.72 -2.68 23.04
CA GLU A 566 2.21 -1.38 23.48
C GLU A 566 1.13 -0.62 24.26
N GLN A 567 1.58 0.38 25.01
CA GLN A 567 0.75 1.26 25.83
C GLN A 567 1.26 2.69 25.74
N ASN A 568 0.38 3.64 26.05
CA ASN A 568 0.75 5.03 26.22
C ASN A 568 -0.07 5.67 27.36
N LYS A 569 0.22 6.94 27.67
CA LYS A 569 -0.45 7.64 28.78
C LYS A 569 -1.95 7.86 28.57
N ASN A 570 -2.42 7.84 27.32
CA ASN A 570 -3.82 8.05 26.95
C ASN A 570 -4.64 6.78 27.17
N VAL A 571 -4.01 5.60 27.09
CA VAL A 571 -4.67 4.32 27.29
C VAL A 571 -4.77 3.97 28.77
N GLN A 572 -6.00 3.94 29.28
CA GLN A 572 -6.28 3.66 30.70
C GLN A 572 -6.59 2.18 30.94
N GLU A 573 -7.20 1.53 29.95
CA GLU A 573 -7.68 0.16 29.99
C GLU A 573 -7.49 -0.47 28.62
N THR A 574 -7.02 -1.72 28.58
CA THR A 574 -7.03 -2.57 27.39
C THR A 574 -7.85 -3.81 27.69
N THR A 575 -8.76 -4.16 26.79
CA THR A 575 -9.58 -5.36 26.91
C THR A 575 -9.06 -6.43 25.96
N VAL A 576 -8.87 -7.64 26.47
CA VAL A 576 -8.70 -8.84 25.65
C VAL A 576 -9.98 -9.63 25.69
N HIS A 577 -10.58 -9.85 24.53
CA HIS A 577 -11.78 -10.64 24.37
C HIS A 577 -11.41 -12.08 24.04
N PHE A 578 -11.92 -13.01 24.84
CA PHE A 578 -11.90 -14.43 24.54
C PHE A 578 -13.28 -14.85 24.03
N TYR A 579 -13.33 -15.47 22.86
CA TYR A 579 -14.55 -16.01 22.27
C TYR A 579 -14.52 -17.52 22.37
N PHE A 580 -15.55 -18.15 22.92
CA PHE A 580 -15.61 -19.61 23.07
C PHE A 580 -16.42 -20.26 21.96
N GLY A 581 -16.12 -21.53 21.67
CA GLY A 581 -16.81 -22.32 20.66
C GLY A 581 -15.88 -22.82 19.57
N ASP A 582 -16.45 -23.29 18.47
CA ASP A 582 -15.68 -23.63 17.26
C ASP A 582 -15.18 -22.38 16.52
N TYR A 583 -14.38 -22.56 15.47
CA TYR A 583 -13.82 -21.45 14.68
C TYR A 583 -14.89 -20.51 14.12
N LYS A 584 -16.00 -21.05 13.62
CA LYS A 584 -17.09 -20.26 13.05
C LYS A 584 -17.74 -19.38 14.13
N GLN A 585 -18.03 -19.94 15.30
CA GLN A 585 -18.57 -19.20 16.44
C GLN A 585 -17.60 -18.12 16.95
N GLN A 586 -16.29 -18.41 16.98
CA GLN A 586 -15.26 -17.44 17.36
C GLN A 586 -15.24 -16.24 16.40
N LEU A 587 -15.24 -16.49 15.09
CA LEU A 587 -15.27 -15.45 14.05
C LEU A 587 -16.57 -14.62 14.08
N GLN A 588 -17.72 -15.27 14.22
CA GLN A 588 -19.01 -14.57 14.32
C GLN A 588 -19.09 -13.67 15.56
N GLN A 589 -18.50 -14.08 16.69
CA GLN A 589 -18.45 -13.25 17.88
C GLN A 589 -17.50 -12.06 17.71
N TYR A 590 -16.34 -12.27 17.09
CA TYR A 590 -15.41 -11.20 16.73
C TYR A 590 -16.09 -10.14 15.85
N THR A 591 -16.70 -10.54 14.73
CA THR A 591 -17.36 -9.62 13.79
C THR A 591 -18.58 -8.93 14.41
N ARG A 592 -19.33 -9.59 15.31
CA ARG A 592 -20.39 -8.90 16.08
C ARG A 592 -19.84 -7.79 16.97
N LYS A 593 -18.61 -7.93 17.47
CA LYS A 593 -17.95 -6.96 18.35
C LYS A 593 -17.31 -5.81 17.57
N THR A 594 -16.66 -6.11 16.44
CA THR A 594 -15.86 -5.12 15.66
C THR A 594 -16.63 -4.52 14.49
N GLY A 595 -17.83 -5.03 14.23
CA GLY A 595 -18.73 -4.57 13.17
C GLY A 595 -18.83 -5.58 12.02
N LYS A 596 -19.97 -5.54 11.33
CA LYS A 596 -20.29 -6.45 10.24
C LYS A 596 -19.80 -5.89 8.91
N SER A 597 -19.51 -6.79 7.98
CA SER A 597 -19.03 -6.39 6.66
C SER A 597 -20.09 -5.58 5.91
N ALA A 598 -19.72 -4.39 5.42
CA ALA A 598 -20.64 -3.56 4.65
C ALA A 598 -20.97 -4.24 3.31
N MET A 599 -22.26 -4.51 3.07
CA MET A 599 -22.71 -5.16 1.84
C MET A 599 -22.39 -4.28 0.62
N VAL A 600 -21.92 -4.91 -0.45
CA VAL A 600 -21.68 -4.24 -1.74
C VAL A 600 -22.93 -4.33 -2.64
N PRO A 601 -23.15 -3.34 -3.54
CA PRO A 601 -24.16 -3.46 -4.58
C PRO A 601 -23.80 -4.58 -5.57
N ALA A 602 -24.81 -5.16 -6.25
CA ALA A 602 -24.62 -6.31 -7.13
C ALA A 602 -23.60 -6.08 -8.26
N TRP A 603 -23.50 -4.84 -8.78
CA TRP A 603 -22.52 -4.48 -9.81
C TRP A 603 -21.07 -4.68 -9.35
N ALA A 604 -20.79 -4.53 -8.05
CA ALA A 604 -19.46 -4.72 -7.50
C ALA A 604 -19.07 -6.21 -7.44
N LEU A 605 -20.03 -7.12 -7.57
CA LEU A 605 -19.79 -8.56 -7.60
C LEU A 605 -19.55 -9.08 -9.03
N GLY A 606 -19.63 -8.26 -10.08
CA GLY A 606 -19.26 -8.67 -11.44
C GLY A 606 -17.74 -8.63 -11.68
N PRO A 607 -17.28 -8.80 -12.93
CA PRO A 607 -15.88 -8.62 -13.33
C PRO A 607 -15.47 -7.14 -13.41
N TRP A 608 -14.28 -6.83 -12.89
CA TRP A 608 -13.72 -5.48 -12.85
C TRP A 608 -12.55 -5.33 -13.80
N MET A 609 -12.53 -4.17 -14.46
CA MET A 609 -11.51 -3.75 -15.40
C MET A 609 -10.65 -2.65 -14.78
N SER A 610 -9.33 -2.82 -14.77
CA SER A 610 -8.42 -1.76 -14.34
C SER A 610 -7.09 -1.81 -15.09
N SER A 611 -6.50 -0.63 -15.28
CA SER A 611 -5.09 -0.45 -15.61
C SER A 611 -4.64 0.96 -15.26
N ASN A 612 -3.45 1.12 -14.70
CA ASN A 612 -2.83 2.43 -14.54
C ASN A 612 -2.57 3.11 -15.91
N ASN A 613 -2.57 2.35 -17.00
CA ASN A 613 -2.28 2.86 -18.35
C ASN A 613 -3.42 3.67 -18.98
N TRP A 614 -4.62 3.61 -18.41
CA TRP A 614 -5.82 4.27 -18.94
C TRP A 614 -5.88 5.73 -18.48
N ASP A 615 -5.19 6.58 -19.23
CA ASP A 615 -4.84 7.95 -18.83
C ASP A 615 -5.54 9.06 -19.63
N ARG A 616 -6.53 8.68 -20.44
CA ARG A 616 -7.31 9.57 -21.30
C ARG A 616 -8.63 8.92 -21.72
N GLN A 617 -9.63 9.75 -22.00
CA GLN A 617 -10.98 9.33 -22.39
C GLN A 617 -10.99 8.42 -23.63
N SER A 618 -10.17 8.72 -24.64
CA SER A 618 -10.13 7.89 -25.85
C SER A 618 -9.59 6.47 -25.62
N ILE A 619 -8.72 6.27 -24.63
CA ILE A 619 -8.28 4.92 -24.24
C ILE A 619 -9.43 4.21 -23.53
N VAL A 620 -10.10 4.89 -22.59
CA VAL A 620 -11.26 4.33 -21.90
C VAL A 620 -12.35 3.88 -22.88
N GLU A 621 -12.67 4.71 -23.87
CA GLU A 621 -13.64 4.37 -24.92
C GLU A 621 -13.18 3.16 -25.75
N ASN A 622 -11.90 3.06 -26.12
CA ASN A 622 -11.36 1.89 -26.82
C ASN A 622 -11.44 0.61 -25.97
N GLU A 623 -11.20 0.69 -24.67
CA GLU A 623 -11.27 -0.48 -23.76
C GLU A 623 -12.72 -0.95 -23.58
N ILE A 624 -13.68 -0.03 -23.53
CA ILE A 624 -15.12 -0.35 -23.55
C ILE A 624 -15.49 -1.02 -24.87
N GLU A 625 -15.06 -0.47 -26.01
CA GLU A 625 -15.30 -1.08 -27.32
C GLU A 625 -14.66 -2.47 -27.43
N ALA A 626 -13.42 -2.65 -26.96
CA ALA A 626 -12.74 -3.94 -26.95
C ALA A 626 -13.48 -4.96 -26.08
N THR A 627 -13.95 -4.55 -24.91
CA THR A 627 -14.76 -5.37 -24.00
C THR A 627 -16.03 -5.89 -24.69
N ASN A 628 -16.73 -4.99 -25.38
CA ASN A 628 -17.92 -5.32 -26.14
C ASN A 628 -17.61 -6.22 -27.36
N ASN A 629 -16.54 -5.93 -28.09
CA ASN A 629 -16.11 -6.74 -29.25
C ASN A 629 -15.69 -8.16 -28.88
N HIS A 630 -15.23 -8.36 -27.64
CA HIS A 630 -14.83 -9.65 -27.10
C HIS A 630 -15.92 -10.32 -26.26
N ASP A 631 -17.14 -9.77 -26.18
CA ASP A 631 -18.27 -10.28 -25.41
C ASP A 631 -17.93 -10.53 -23.91
N ILE A 632 -17.17 -9.62 -23.31
CA ILE A 632 -16.76 -9.70 -21.90
C ILE A 632 -17.78 -8.93 -21.03
N PRO A 633 -18.46 -9.59 -20.06
CA PRO A 633 -19.54 -8.95 -19.30
C PRO A 633 -19.00 -8.22 -18.06
N ALA A 634 -18.10 -7.25 -18.26
CA ALA A 634 -17.60 -6.43 -17.16
C ALA A 634 -18.70 -5.53 -16.56
N THR A 635 -18.57 -5.19 -15.28
CA THR A 635 -19.52 -4.31 -14.55
C THR A 635 -18.85 -3.10 -13.92
N VAL A 636 -17.51 -3.07 -13.82
CA VAL A 636 -16.76 -1.99 -13.19
C VAL A 636 -15.54 -1.63 -14.03
N ILE A 637 -15.28 -0.32 -14.14
CA ILE A 637 -14.05 0.24 -14.65
C ILE A 637 -13.40 1.13 -13.58
N VAL A 638 -12.10 0.91 -13.34
CA VAL A 638 -11.31 1.68 -12.39
C VAL A 638 -10.31 2.54 -13.16
N LEU A 639 -10.30 3.86 -12.91
CA LEU A 639 -9.32 4.78 -13.47
C LEU A 639 -8.37 5.29 -12.39
N GLU A 640 -7.07 5.06 -12.59
CA GLU A 640 -6.03 5.56 -11.69
C GLU A 640 -5.40 6.85 -12.17
N GLN A 641 -4.86 6.85 -13.39
CA GLN A 641 -4.17 7.99 -14.00
C GLN A 641 -5.15 9.02 -14.59
N TRP A 642 -6.20 9.36 -13.85
CA TRP A 642 -7.26 10.27 -14.27
C TRP A 642 -6.94 11.75 -13.98
N SER A 643 -6.13 11.99 -12.96
CA SER A 643 -5.97 13.31 -12.36
C SER A 643 -4.84 14.15 -12.98
N ASP A 644 -4.69 15.38 -12.50
CA ASP A 644 -3.54 16.27 -12.78
C ASP A 644 -2.21 15.79 -12.14
N GLU A 645 -2.24 14.71 -11.36
CA GLU A 645 -1.10 14.11 -10.63
C GLU A 645 -0.43 15.07 -9.63
N ALA A 646 -1.16 16.10 -9.21
CA ALA A 646 -0.73 17.11 -8.25
C ALA A 646 -1.74 17.29 -7.10
N THR A 647 -3.01 17.51 -7.45
CA THR A 647 -4.11 17.72 -6.50
C THR A 647 -4.89 16.44 -6.23
N TYR A 648 -4.90 15.50 -7.19
CA TYR A 648 -5.71 14.27 -7.15
C TYR A 648 -7.22 14.50 -7.03
N TYR A 649 -7.71 15.70 -7.34
CA TYR A 649 -9.14 15.97 -7.45
C TYR A 649 -9.50 16.75 -8.73
N MET A 650 -8.52 17.26 -9.47
CA MET A 650 -8.73 17.82 -10.81
C MET A 650 -8.38 16.78 -11.88
N PHE A 651 -9.20 16.68 -12.93
CA PHE A 651 -8.86 15.89 -14.12
C PHE A 651 -7.64 16.47 -14.82
N ASN A 652 -6.85 15.60 -15.45
CA ASN A 652 -5.69 16.01 -16.24
C ASN A 652 -6.10 16.98 -17.38
N ASP A 653 -5.26 17.97 -17.67
CA ASP A 653 -5.47 19.03 -18.67
C ASP A 653 -6.70 19.95 -18.46
N ALA A 654 -7.49 19.76 -17.40
CA ALA A 654 -8.55 20.70 -17.05
C ALA A 654 -7.96 22.07 -16.73
N THR A 655 -8.64 23.13 -17.17
CA THR A 655 -8.23 24.51 -16.90
C THR A 655 -9.31 25.24 -16.12
N TYR A 656 -8.90 26.12 -15.21
CA TYR A 656 -9.78 26.82 -14.28
C TYR A 656 -9.12 28.13 -13.83
N GLU A 657 -9.93 29.11 -13.44
CA GLU A 657 -9.44 30.36 -12.83
C GLU A 657 -8.97 30.10 -11.40
N LEU A 658 -7.77 30.56 -11.03
CA LEU A 658 -7.27 30.42 -9.66
C LEU A 658 -7.94 31.46 -8.74
N ASN A 659 -8.74 30.99 -7.78
CA ASN A 659 -9.47 31.83 -6.82
C ASN A 659 -8.74 31.93 -5.47
N GLU A 660 -9.37 32.54 -4.44
CA GLU A 660 -8.79 32.61 -3.10
C GLU A 660 -8.51 31.24 -2.43
N PRO A 661 -7.58 31.16 -1.46
CA PRO A 661 -7.28 29.91 -0.77
C PRO A 661 -8.51 29.27 -0.11
N GLY A 662 -8.68 27.98 -0.35
CA GLY A 662 -9.83 27.21 0.16
C GLY A 662 -11.04 27.22 -0.77
N TYR A 663 -10.99 27.88 -1.93
CA TYR A 663 -12.06 27.82 -2.93
C TYR A 663 -12.33 26.39 -3.40
N VAL A 664 -13.61 26.11 -3.71
CA VAL A 664 -14.12 24.82 -4.18
C VAL A 664 -14.64 25.03 -5.59
N HIS A 665 -13.99 24.38 -6.55
CA HIS A 665 -14.38 24.46 -7.96
C HIS A 665 -15.52 23.49 -8.27
N SER A 666 -16.51 23.97 -9.01
CA SER A 666 -17.56 23.16 -9.63
C SER A 666 -17.13 22.69 -11.03
N TYR A 667 -17.80 21.66 -11.56
CA TYR A 667 -17.53 21.15 -12.91
C TYR A 667 -17.73 22.25 -13.98
N GLU A 668 -18.76 23.09 -13.83
CA GLU A 668 -19.11 24.15 -14.78
C GLU A 668 -18.11 25.32 -14.82
N GLU A 669 -17.27 25.47 -13.79
CA GLU A 669 -16.19 26.47 -13.73
C GLU A 669 -14.89 25.97 -14.39
N MET A 670 -14.83 24.68 -14.72
CA MET A 670 -13.69 24.06 -15.39
C MET A 670 -13.92 24.00 -16.89
N GLU A 671 -12.87 24.25 -17.66
CA GLU A 671 -12.85 24.03 -19.10
C GLU A 671 -12.03 22.78 -19.42
N PHE A 672 -12.64 21.87 -20.18
CA PHE A 672 -12.02 20.63 -20.64
C PHE A 672 -11.64 20.77 -22.12
N PRO A 673 -10.34 20.94 -22.45
CA PRO A 673 -9.95 21.20 -23.83
C PRO A 673 -10.12 19.96 -24.70
N SER A 674 -10.70 20.14 -25.90
CA SER A 674 -10.86 19.06 -26.89
C SER A 674 -9.58 18.33 -27.31
N TRP A 675 -8.40 18.93 -27.10
CA TRP A 675 -7.11 18.30 -27.36
C TRP A 675 -6.53 17.57 -26.13
N GLY A 676 -7.08 17.80 -24.95
CA GLY A 676 -6.58 17.26 -23.68
C GLY A 676 -6.97 15.79 -23.49
N ARG A 677 -6.47 15.22 -22.40
CA ARG A 677 -6.71 13.81 -22.04
C ARG A 677 -8.16 13.50 -21.71
N TRP A 678 -8.87 14.45 -21.10
CA TRP A 678 -10.26 14.29 -20.67
C TRP A 678 -11.12 15.43 -21.22
N PRO A 679 -11.49 15.40 -22.51
CA PRO A 679 -12.23 16.49 -23.15
C PRO A 679 -13.70 16.59 -22.72
N ASP A 680 -14.30 15.51 -22.22
CA ASP A 680 -15.65 15.51 -21.66
C ASP A 680 -15.81 14.44 -20.57
N PRO A 681 -15.27 14.65 -19.36
CA PRO A 681 -15.35 13.67 -18.28
C PRO A 681 -16.79 13.27 -17.95
N LYS A 682 -17.72 14.23 -17.93
CA LYS A 682 -19.13 13.95 -17.66
C LYS A 682 -19.74 13.06 -18.73
N GLY A 683 -19.55 13.39 -20.01
CA GLY A 683 -20.02 12.55 -21.12
C GLY A 683 -19.39 11.15 -21.11
N MET A 684 -18.13 11.03 -20.68
CA MET A 684 -17.47 9.74 -20.48
C MET A 684 -18.15 8.92 -19.36
N VAL A 685 -18.47 9.52 -18.21
CA VAL A 685 -19.18 8.81 -17.13
C VAL A 685 -20.57 8.37 -17.60
N GLU A 686 -21.31 9.24 -18.29
CA GLU A 686 -22.61 8.90 -18.88
C GLU A 686 -22.48 7.71 -19.86
N ARG A 687 -21.46 7.71 -20.72
CA ARG A 687 -21.17 6.61 -21.64
C ARG A 687 -20.81 5.31 -20.93
N ILE A 688 -20.03 5.36 -19.85
CA ILE A 688 -19.72 4.19 -19.00
C ILE A 688 -21.02 3.61 -18.43
N HIS A 689 -21.92 4.44 -17.92
CA HIS A 689 -23.21 3.99 -17.38
C HIS A 689 -24.14 3.41 -18.46
N ASP A 690 -24.17 3.98 -19.67
CA ASP A 690 -24.94 3.47 -20.81
C ASP A 690 -24.52 2.05 -21.22
N GLU A 691 -23.28 1.66 -20.93
CA GLU A 691 -22.73 0.31 -21.18
C GLU A 691 -22.87 -0.61 -19.94
N ASN A 692 -23.70 -0.23 -18.96
CA ASN A 692 -23.92 -0.91 -17.67
C ASN A 692 -22.65 -1.08 -16.81
N LEU A 693 -21.65 -0.22 -17.01
CA LEU A 693 -20.44 -0.18 -16.20
C LEU A 693 -20.56 0.87 -15.09
N LYS A 694 -19.73 0.70 -14.06
CA LYS A 694 -19.60 1.61 -12.92
C LYS A 694 -18.19 2.16 -12.82
N LEU A 695 -18.04 3.46 -12.57
CA LEU A 695 -16.76 4.13 -12.54
C LEU A 695 -16.25 4.31 -11.11
N ILE A 696 -15.05 3.81 -10.85
CA ILE A 696 -14.30 4.04 -9.62
C ILE A 696 -13.03 4.84 -9.92
N LEU A 697 -12.77 5.89 -9.14
CA LEU A 697 -11.58 6.74 -9.29
C LEU A 697 -10.55 6.50 -8.18
N TRP A 698 -9.27 6.39 -8.53
CA TRP A 698 -8.19 6.29 -7.54
C TRP A 698 -8.04 7.55 -6.70
N GLN A 699 -7.73 7.38 -5.42
CA GLN A 699 -7.52 8.44 -4.43
C GLN A 699 -6.41 8.06 -3.44
N ILE A 700 -5.87 9.09 -2.78
CA ILE A 700 -4.80 8.99 -1.77
C ILE A 700 -4.99 10.05 -0.68
N PRO A 701 -4.65 9.78 0.60
CA PRO A 701 -4.93 10.69 1.71
C PRO A 701 -3.86 11.78 1.95
N ILE A 702 -3.25 12.32 0.88
CA ILE A 702 -2.10 13.23 1.00
C ILE A 702 -2.26 14.54 0.22
N GLN A 703 -1.53 15.57 0.64
CA GLN A 703 -1.17 16.70 -0.22
C GLN A 703 0.26 16.46 -0.75
N LYS A 704 0.38 16.10 -2.03
CA LYS A 704 1.62 15.62 -2.68
C LYS A 704 2.71 16.66 -2.70
N TYR A 705 3.92 16.34 -2.26
CA TYR A 705 5.11 17.15 -2.51
C TYR A 705 5.62 16.98 -3.95
N LEU A 706 5.86 18.07 -4.67
CA LEU A 706 6.22 18.06 -6.11
C LEU A 706 7.70 18.38 -6.37
N ASN A 707 8.62 18.01 -5.46
CA ASN A 707 10.07 18.12 -5.70
C ASN A 707 10.50 19.49 -6.24
N LYS A 708 10.10 20.56 -5.53
CA LYS A 708 10.38 21.98 -5.83
C LYS A 708 9.79 22.50 -7.15
N GLN A 709 8.90 21.76 -7.81
CA GLN A 709 8.08 22.28 -8.91
C GLN A 709 6.89 23.08 -8.38
N THR A 710 6.47 24.08 -9.15
CA THR A 710 5.31 24.92 -8.81
C THR A 710 4.03 24.38 -9.44
N HIS A 711 2.97 24.28 -8.64
CA HIS A 711 1.62 24.00 -9.13
C HIS A 711 0.64 24.89 -8.36
N PRO A 712 0.20 26.03 -8.94
CA PRO A 712 -0.44 27.11 -8.18
C PRO A 712 -1.58 26.69 -7.25
N LEU A 713 -2.53 25.87 -7.72
CA LEU A 713 -3.64 25.39 -6.90
C LEU A 713 -3.19 24.45 -5.78
N LYS A 714 -2.23 23.57 -6.06
CA LYS A 714 -1.71 22.58 -5.10
C LYS A 714 -0.87 23.27 -4.03
N ASP A 715 -0.09 24.28 -4.41
CA ASP A 715 0.71 25.10 -3.49
C ASP A 715 -0.19 25.96 -2.59
N GLN A 716 -1.26 26.53 -3.16
CA GLN A 716 -2.28 27.27 -2.42
C GLN A 716 -3.03 26.38 -1.41
N ASP A 717 -3.46 25.20 -1.85
CA ASP A 717 -4.13 24.22 -0.98
C ASP A 717 -3.19 23.69 0.11
N GLU A 718 -1.92 23.44 -0.21
CA GLU A 718 -0.90 23.05 0.78
C GLU A 718 -0.73 24.13 1.86
N ALA A 719 -0.58 25.39 1.45
CA ALA A 719 -0.45 26.51 2.37
C ALA A 719 -1.71 26.67 3.24
N TYR A 720 -2.90 26.55 2.64
CA TYR A 720 -4.17 26.63 3.36
C TYR A 720 -4.34 25.48 4.36
N MET A 721 -4.02 24.26 3.96
CA MET A 721 -4.09 23.05 4.78
C MET A 721 -3.16 23.16 6.02
N ILE A 722 -1.96 23.72 5.84
CA ILE A 722 -1.02 24.02 6.94
C ILE A 722 -1.59 25.13 7.83
N GLU A 723 -2.06 26.25 7.27
CA GLU A 723 -2.57 27.40 8.02
C GLU A 723 -3.76 27.02 8.91
N LYS A 724 -4.70 26.22 8.37
CA LYS A 724 -5.88 25.75 9.10
C LYS A 724 -5.60 24.57 10.03
N GLY A 725 -4.44 23.94 9.87
CA GLY A 725 -4.05 22.81 10.72
C GLY A 725 -4.81 21.52 10.41
N TYR A 726 -5.27 21.34 9.17
CA TYR A 726 -5.92 20.11 8.69
C TYR A 726 -4.91 18.96 8.47
N VAL A 727 -3.64 19.20 8.78
CA VAL A 727 -2.53 18.24 8.69
C VAL A 727 -2.31 17.53 10.01
N VAL A 728 -1.80 16.29 9.92
CA VAL A 728 -1.12 15.64 11.05
C VAL A 728 0.10 16.47 11.46
N LYS A 729 0.41 16.51 12.75
CA LYS A 729 1.51 17.34 13.28
C LYS A 729 2.57 16.51 13.99
N ASN A 730 3.81 16.98 13.92
CA ASN A 730 4.88 16.54 14.80
C ASN A 730 4.61 16.94 16.26
N GLN A 731 5.36 16.36 17.19
CA GLN A 731 5.22 16.65 18.62
C GLN A 731 5.46 18.14 18.97
N ASP A 732 6.27 18.86 18.18
CA ASP A 732 6.55 20.29 18.35
C ASP A 732 5.47 21.21 17.72
N GLY A 733 4.45 20.63 17.10
CA GLY A 733 3.35 21.34 16.44
C GLY A 733 3.61 21.69 14.98
N THR A 734 4.79 21.39 14.42
CA THR A 734 5.05 21.57 12.98
C THR A 734 4.29 20.54 12.14
N PRO A 735 3.96 20.84 10.87
CA PRO A 735 3.32 19.87 9.98
C PRO A 735 4.15 18.60 9.81
N TYR A 736 3.51 17.44 9.98
CA TYR A 736 4.13 16.16 9.69
C TYR A 736 4.24 15.95 8.17
N ARG A 737 5.40 15.48 7.73
CA ARG A 737 5.66 15.06 6.36
C ARG A 737 6.12 13.61 6.36
N ILE A 738 5.65 12.84 5.39
CA ILE A 738 6.01 11.42 5.25
C ILE A 738 7.54 11.30 5.13
N PRO A 739 8.22 10.58 6.03
CA PRO A 739 9.68 10.64 6.11
C PRO A 739 10.38 9.63 5.19
N GLU A 740 9.66 8.62 4.70
CA GLU A 740 10.21 7.54 3.87
C GLU A 740 9.14 6.86 3.03
N ASN A 741 9.57 6.00 2.10
CA ASN A 741 8.74 5.24 1.18
C ASN A 741 7.92 6.13 0.22
N TRP A 742 6.78 5.63 -0.23
CA TRP A 742 5.93 6.27 -1.22
C TRP A 742 5.42 7.63 -0.72
N PHE A 743 5.43 8.63 -1.61
CA PHE A 743 5.04 10.01 -1.31
C PHE A 743 5.84 10.73 -0.20
N THR A 744 7.12 10.40 -0.05
CA THR A 744 8.05 11.11 0.84
C THR A 744 7.91 12.64 0.70
N ASN A 745 8.01 13.34 1.82
CA ASN A 745 7.80 14.79 2.01
C ASN A 745 6.36 15.30 1.83
N SER A 746 5.40 14.49 1.40
CA SER A 746 3.99 14.91 1.30
C SER A 746 3.36 15.10 2.68
N LEU A 747 2.34 15.96 2.77
CA LEU A 747 1.55 16.12 4.00
C LEU A 747 0.44 15.07 4.04
N ILE A 748 0.07 14.66 5.25
CA ILE A 748 -1.05 13.74 5.48
C ILE A 748 -2.29 14.51 5.94
N MET A 749 -3.43 14.21 5.33
CA MET A 749 -4.74 14.73 5.76
C MET A 749 -5.17 14.12 7.10
N ASP A 750 -5.50 14.95 8.08
CA ASP A 750 -6.03 14.50 9.36
C ASP A 750 -7.56 14.31 9.27
N PHE A 751 -8.02 13.10 8.96
CA PHE A 751 -9.45 12.78 8.84
C PHE A 751 -10.23 12.89 10.17
N SER A 752 -9.53 12.98 11.30
CA SER A 752 -10.14 13.28 12.59
C SER A 752 -10.47 14.78 12.77
N HIS A 753 -10.00 15.63 11.86
CA HIS A 753 -10.34 17.06 11.83
C HIS A 753 -11.60 17.32 11.01
N ASP A 754 -12.71 17.64 11.67
CA ASP A 754 -14.03 17.78 11.02
C ASP A 754 -14.07 18.83 9.89
N GLU A 755 -13.61 20.06 10.13
CA GLU A 755 -13.60 21.12 9.09
C GLU A 755 -12.66 20.80 7.92
N GLY A 756 -11.53 20.15 8.19
CA GLY A 756 -10.59 19.72 7.17
C GLY A 756 -11.17 18.60 6.31
N ARG A 757 -11.88 17.64 6.93
CA ARG A 757 -12.58 16.57 6.22
C ARG A 757 -13.67 17.12 5.30
N GLU A 758 -14.43 18.10 5.77
CA GLU A 758 -15.42 18.81 4.94
C GLU A 758 -14.75 19.53 3.76
N TRP A 759 -13.70 20.32 4.02
CA TRP A 759 -12.91 21.01 2.98
C TRP A 759 -12.36 20.02 1.94
N TRP A 760 -11.85 18.88 2.40
CA TRP A 760 -11.34 17.83 1.56
C TRP A 760 -12.42 17.30 0.61
N PHE A 761 -13.58 16.90 1.12
CA PHE A 761 -14.64 16.33 0.29
C PHE A 761 -15.39 17.33 -0.56
N GLN A 762 -15.55 18.59 -0.13
CA GLN A 762 -16.12 19.63 -0.99
C GLN A 762 -15.35 19.76 -2.30
N LYS A 763 -14.01 19.68 -2.27
CA LYS A 763 -13.17 19.69 -3.48
C LYS A 763 -13.35 18.47 -4.40
N ARG A 764 -13.90 17.37 -3.89
CA ARG A 764 -14.22 16.15 -4.66
C ARG A 764 -15.70 16.03 -5.00
N GLN A 765 -16.57 16.91 -4.48
CA GLN A 765 -18.02 16.79 -4.61
C GLN A 765 -18.46 16.70 -6.08
N TYR A 766 -17.86 17.52 -6.95
CA TYR A 766 -18.20 17.52 -8.37
C TYR A 766 -17.96 16.15 -9.06
N LEU A 767 -17.05 15.31 -8.54
CA LEU A 767 -16.82 13.96 -9.06
C LEU A 767 -18.05 13.07 -8.88
N LEU A 768 -18.71 13.15 -7.71
CA LEU A 768 -19.97 12.47 -7.47
C LEU A 768 -21.11 13.10 -8.28
N ASP A 769 -21.10 14.43 -8.42
CA ASP A 769 -22.13 15.16 -9.17
C ASP A 769 -22.13 14.79 -10.67
N ILE A 770 -20.98 14.41 -11.24
CA ILE A 770 -20.88 13.89 -12.62
C ILE A 770 -21.12 12.38 -12.73
N GLY A 771 -21.37 11.67 -11.62
CA GLY A 771 -21.80 10.28 -11.62
C GLY A 771 -20.74 9.24 -11.25
N VAL A 772 -19.60 9.60 -10.65
CA VAL A 772 -18.64 8.61 -10.12
C VAL A 772 -19.32 7.72 -9.07
N ASP A 773 -19.10 6.41 -9.17
CA ASP A 773 -19.78 5.38 -8.37
C ASP A 773 -18.91 4.84 -7.20
N GLY A 774 -17.72 5.41 -6.99
CA GLY A 774 -16.86 5.00 -5.88
C GLY A 774 -15.42 5.44 -6.03
N PHE A 775 -14.60 5.06 -5.06
CA PHE A 775 -13.19 5.43 -5.00
C PHE A 775 -12.29 4.23 -4.68
N LYS A 776 -11.20 4.06 -5.45
CA LYS A 776 -10.10 3.16 -5.09
C LYS A 776 -9.22 3.92 -4.11
N THR A 777 -9.46 3.74 -2.83
CA THR A 777 -8.81 4.47 -1.73
C THR A 777 -7.51 3.77 -1.36
N ASP A 778 -6.45 4.15 -2.06
CA ASP A 778 -5.12 3.56 -1.94
C ASP A 778 -4.32 4.19 -0.79
N GLY A 779 -3.25 3.51 -0.37
CA GLY A 779 -2.40 3.95 0.71
C GLY A 779 -3.08 3.93 2.09
N GLY A 780 -2.56 4.77 2.99
CA GLY A 780 -2.99 4.85 4.40
C GLY A 780 -1.92 4.38 5.39
N GLU A 781 -0.82 3.79 4.91
CA GLU A 781 0.25 3.22 5.74
C GLU A 781 1.35 4.25 6.10
N PHE A 782 0.99 5.54 6.09
CA PHE A 782 1.94 6.67 6.05
C PHE A 782 2.33 7.27 7.41
N VAL A 783 1.75 6.79 8.51
CA VAL A 783 1.97 7.36 9.85
C VAL A 783 3.22 6.72 10.49
N PHE A 784 4.33 7.45 10.48
CA PHE A 784 5.59 7.07 11.13
C PHE A 784 5.94 8.01 12.28
N GLY A 785 6.29 7.45 13.44
CA GLY A 785 6.58 8.20 14.67
C GLY A 785 5.47 8.07 15.71
N LYS A 786 5.83 7.71 16.95
CA LYS A 786 4.86 7.38 18.02
C LYS A 786 4.20 8.60 18.63
N ASN A 787 4.85 9.76 18.56
CA ASN A 787 4.44 11.01 19.22
C ASN A 787 3.79 12.04 18.28
N LEU A 788 3.47 11.68 17.04
CA LEU A 788 2.66 12.52 16.15
C LEU A 788 1.35 12.91 16.85
N GLN A 789 0.75 14.03 16.46
CA GLN A 789 -0.45 14.59 17.07
C GLN A 789 -1.57 14.71 16.03
N PHE A 790 -2.74 14.16 16.37
CA PHE A 790 -3.96 14.23 15.57
C PHE A 790 -5.01 15.12 16.27
N ALA A 791 -5.96 15.65 15.51
CA ALA A 791 -6.99 16.59 15.99
C ALA A 791 -7.91 15.97 17.06
N ASN A 792 -8.14 14.66 17.02
CA ASN A 792 -8.88 13.93 18.05
C ASN A 792 -8.11 13.70 19.37
N GLY A 793 -6.85 14.15 19.46
CA GLY A 793 -5.99 14.03 20.64
C GLY A 793 -5.23 12.71 20.74
N GLN A 794 -5.40 11.79 19.78
CA GLN A 794 -4.60 10.57 19.69
C GLN A 794 -3.21 10.86 19.13
N THR A 795 -2.30 9.93 19.39
CA THR A 795 -0.92 10.02 18.90
C THR A 795 -0.62 9.02 17.79
N GLY A 796 0.52 9.20 17.11
CA GLY A 796 0.96 8.24 16.07
C GLY A 796 1.04 6.79 16.54
N SER A 797 1.32 6.52 17.82
CA SER A 797 1.28 5.16 18.39
C SER A 797 -0.10 4.50 18.34
N GLU A 798 -1.18 5.27 18.42
CA GLU A 798 -2.56 4.79 18.30
C GLU A 798 -3.05 4.85 16.86
N MET A 799 -2.57 5.84 16.10
CA MET A 799 -3.12 6.19 14.81
C MET A 799 -2.48 5.46 13.65
N ARG A 800 -1.30 4.86 13.77
CA ARG A 800 -0.71 4.17 12.60
C ARG A 800 -1.63 3.10 12.01
N ASN A 801 -2.14 2.23 12.87
CA ASN A 801 -3.02 1.15 12.45
C ASN A 801 -4.45 1.66 12.21
N GLN A 802 -4.90 2.67 12.96
CA GLN A 802 -6.27 3.19 12.86
C GLN A 802 -6.47 4.15 11.67
N TYR A 803 -5.45 4.89 11.27
CA TYR A 803 -5.51 5.90 10.20
C TYR A 803 -6.11 5.39 8.88
N PRO A 804 -5.72 4.22 8.31
CA PRO A 804 -6.37 3.74 7.10
C PRO A 804 -7.88 3.53 7.28
N ASN A 805 -8.33 3.03 8.42
CA ASN A 805 -9.77 2.87 8.69
C ASN A 805 -10.48 4.23 8.69
N ASP A 806 -9.91 5.26 9.31
CA ASP A 806 -10.50 6.60 9.37
C ASP A 806 -10.58 7.25 7.98
N TYR A 807 -9.51 7.11 7.18
CA TYR A 807 -9.46 7.55 5.79
C TYR A 807 -10.53 6.86 4.94
N ILE A 808 -10.59 5.53 4.98
CA ILE A 808 -11.50 4.74 4.15
C ILE A 808 -12.95 4.97 4.59
N GLN A 809 -13.22 5.05 5.89
CA GLN A 809 -14.54 5.38 6.41
C GLN A 809 -15.04 6.73 5.90
N ALA A 810 -14.17 7.74 5.92
CA ALA A 810 -14.49 9.08 5.47
C ALA A 810 -14.91 9.08 3.99
N TYR A 811 -14.15 8.39 3.13
CA TYR A 811 -14.47 8.25 1.71
C TYR A 811 -15.69 7.38 1.44
N TYR A 812 -15.88 6.31 2.20
CA TYR A 812 -17.06 5.46 2.06
C TYR A 812 -18.33 6.24 2.39
N ASN A 813 -18.35 6.95 3.52
CA ASN A 813 -19.46 7.84 3.87
C ASN A 813 -19.74 8.89 2.78
N PHE A 814 -18.69 9.44 2.17
CA PHE A 814 -18.81 10.39 1.07
C PHE A 814 -19.38 9.74 -0.20
N ALA A 815 -18.88 8.57 -0.61
CA ALA A 815 -19.31 7.83 -1.80
C ALA A 815 -20.76 7.34 -1.72
N GLN A 816 -21.27 7.12 -0.50
CA GLN A 816 -22.65 6.67 -0.28
C GLN A 816 -23.72 7.66 -0.78
N GLN A 817 -23.38 8.91 -1.10
CA GLN A 817 -24.29 9.84 -1.79
C GLN A 817 -24.79 9.28 -3.14
N ASN A 818 -23.98 8.45 -3.81
CA ASN A 818 -24.34 7.76 -5.06
C ASN A 818 -24.53 6.24 -4.87
N ASN A 819 -24.76 5.77 -3.63
CA ASN A 819 -24.67 4.34 -3.28
C ASN A 819 -23.32 3.71 -3.69
N GLY A 820 -22.26 4.51 -3.70
CA GLY A 820 -20.93 4.09 -4.15
C GLY A 820 -20.13 3.37 -3.09
N ILE A 821 -19.04 2.72 -3.50
CA ILE A 821 -18.18 1.92 -2.61
C ILE A 821 -16.74 2.46 -2.57
N THR A 822 -15.99 1.97 -1.58
CA THR A 822 -14.53 2.06 -1.56
C THR A 822 -13.90 0.72 -1.93
N PHE A 823 -12.74 0.77 -2.56
CA PHE A 823 -11.87 -0.37 -2.83
C PHE A 823 -10.46 -0.06 -2.28
N SER A 824 -10.04 -0.76 -1.23
CA SER A 824 -8.89 -0.36 -0.38
C SER A 824 -7.88 -1.49 -0.14
N ARG A 825 -6.62 -1.19 0.14
CA ARG A 825 -5.64 -2.23 0.55
C ARG A 825 -5.34 -2.23 2.04
N ALA A 826 -5.26 -1.05 2.66
CA ALA A 826 -4.86 -0.91 4.05
C ALA A 826 -6.04 -0.99 4.99
N GLY A 827 -5.82 -1.50 6.20
CA GLY A 827 -6.85 -1.57 7.22
C GLY A 827 -6.35 -2.17 8.53
N TYR A 828 -7.21 -2.18 9.53
CA TYR A 828 -6.93 -2.84 10.81
C TYR A 828 -8.23 -3.45 11.36
N THR A 829 -8.35 -3.64 12.67
CA THR A 829 -9.61 -4.06 13.29
C THR A 829 -10.78 -3.19 12.82
N GLY A 830 -11.83 -3.80 12.26
CA GLY A 830 -13.00 -3.10 11.77
C GLY A 830 -12.93 -2.69 10.30
N ALA A 831 -11.84 -3.01 9.58
CA ALA A 831 -11.71 -2.75 8.15
C ALA A 831 -12.90 -3.32 7.35
N GLN A 832 -13.47 -4.46 7.76
CA GLN A 832 -14.64 -5.05 7.11
C GLN A 832 -15.87 -4.11 7.06
N ASN A 833 -15.96 -3.12 7.95
CA ASN A 833 -17.07 -2.17 7.97
C ASN A 833 -17.10 -1.25 6.73
N PHE A 834 -16.06 -1.33 5.89
CA PHE A 834 -15.96 -0.66 4.60
C PHE A 834 -15.95 -1.74 3.49
N PRO A 835 -16.62 -1.47 2.36
CA PRO A 835 -17.10 -2.51 1.45
C PRO A 835 -16.02 -3.46 0.92
N ALA A 836 -15.08 -3.01 0.08
CA ALA A 836 -14.19 -3.92 -0.65
C ALA A 836 -12.70 -3.66 -0.38
N HIS A 837 -11.91 -4.74 -0.33
CA HIS A 837 -10.47 -4.69 -0.12
C HIS A 837 -9.70 -5.53 -1.16
N TRP A 838 -8.45 -5.17 -1.47
CA TRP A 838 -7.57 -5.96 -2.34
C TRP A 838 -6.23 -6.29 -1.70
N ALA A 839 -5.62 -7.37 -2.17
CA ALA A 839 -4.39 -7.95 -1.65
C ALA A 839 -3.10 -7.13 -1.88
N GLY A 840 -3.19 -5.89 -2.30
CA GLY A 840 -2.03 -5.06 -2.62
C GLY A 840 -1.22 -5.56 -3.82
N ASP A 841 0.07 -5.23 -3.81
CA ASP A 841 0.91 -5.20 -5.01
C ASP A 841 1.75 -6.49 -5.13
N GLU A 842 1.57 -7.26 -6.21
CA GLU A 842 2.29 -8.53 -6.42
C GLU A 842 2.81 -8.79 -7.85
N ARG A 843 3.81 -9.67 -7.94
CA ARG A 843 4.43 -10.08 -9.21
C ARG A 843 3.52 -11.03 -9.99
N SER A 844 3.74 -11.08 -11.30
CA SER A 844 3.05 -12.01 -12.21
C SER A 844 3.67 -13.40 -12.19
N THR A 845 3.53 -14.13 -11.08
CA THR A 845 4.07 -15.50 -10.90
C THR A 845 3.09 -16.44 -10.20
N PHE A 846 3.25 -17.76 -10.39
CA PHE A 846 2.50 -18.76 -9.65
C PHE A 846 2.75 -18.69 -8.12
N ASP A 847 3.95 -18.33 -7.69
CA ASP A 847 4.24 -18.16 -6.26
C ASP A 847 3.46 -16.99 -5.65
N ALA A 848 3.31 -15.87 -6.39
CA ALA A 848 2.46 -14.77 -5.97
C ALA A 848 0.98 -15.19 -5.95
N PHE A 849 0.52 -15.95 -6.94
CA PHE A 849 -0.84 -16.52 -6.94
C PHE A 849 -1.10 -17.38 -5.69
N LYS A 850 -0.17 -18.25 -5.29
CA LYS A 850 -0.28 -19.03 -4.04
C LYS A 850 -0.38 -18.12 -2.81
N ARG A 851 0.46 -17.09 -2.73
CA ARG A 851 0.42 -16.12 -1.61
C ARG A 851 -0.89 -15.34 -1.56
N SER A 852 -1.43 -14.92 -2.70
CA SER A 852 -2.73 -14.26 -2.78
C SER A 852 -3.86 -15.17 -2.30
N LEU A 853 -3.81 -16.47 -2.63
CA LEU A 853 -4.79 -17.44 -2.13
C LEU A 853 -4.72 -17.59 -0.59
N VAL A 854 -3.51 -17.65 -0.03
CA VAL A 854 -3.30 -17.65 1.44
C VAL A 854 -3.82 -16.35 2.07
N ALA A 855 -3.56 -15.20 1.43
CA ALA A 855 -4.03 -13.88 1.87
C ALA A 855 -5.57 -13.79 1.91
N GLY A 856 -6.26 -14.20 0.84
CA GLY A 856 -7.73 -14.16 0.78
C GLY A 856 -8.41 -15.04 1.83
N LEU A 857 -7.84 -16.22 2.11
CA LEU A 857 -8.37 -17.10 3.17
C LEU A 857 -8.11 -16.54 4.57
N ASN A 858 -6.94 -15.97 4.83
CA ASN A 858 -6.65 -15.29 6.10
C ASN A 858 -7.53 -14.03 6.30
N ALA A 859 -7.75 -13.25 5.23
CA ALA A 859 -8.66 -12.11 5.24
C ALA A 859 -10.10 -12.57 5.61
N GLY A 860 -10.57 -13.68 5.04
CA GLY A 860 -11.81 -14.33 5.45
C GLY A 860 -11.81 -14.73 6.93
N LEU A 861 -10.76 -15.41 7.41
CA LEU A 861 -10.60 -15.77 8.83
C LEU A 861 -10.52 -14.55 9.78
N ALA A 862 -10.38 -13.33 9.24
CA ALA A 862 -10.41 -12.08 9.97
C ALA A 862 -11.68 -11.24 9.72
N GLY A 863 -12.68 -11.78 9.02
CA GLY A 863 -13.98 -11.13 8.78
C GLY A 863 -14.05 -10.19 7.58
N ILE A 864 -13.00 -10.13 6.76
CA ILE A 864 -13.02 -9.39 5.48
C ILE A 864 -13.75 -10.25 4.44
N VAL A 865 -14.96 -9.83 4.05
CA VAL A 865 -15.82 -10.60 3.15
C VAL A 865 -15.53 -10.30 1.68
N PHE A 866 -15.54 -9.03 1.29
CA PHE A 866 -15.35 -8.61 -0.11
C PHE A 866 -13.87 -8.34 -0.38
N TRP A 867 -13.12 -9.43 -0.48
CA TRP A 867 -11.71 -9.43 -0.82
C TRP A 867 -11.51 -9.69 -2.32
N GLY A 868 -10.55 -8.98 -2.92
CA GLY A 868 -10.09 -9.14 -4.29
C GLY A 868 -8.57 -9.18 -4.38
N TRP A 869 -8.07 -9.42 -5.59
CA TRP A 869 -6.65 -9.42 -5.89
C TRP A 869 -6.45 -9.10 -7.36
N ASP A 870 -5.23 -8.70 -7.72
CA ASP A 870 -4.84 -8.50 -9.11
C ASP A 870 -4.57 -9.86 -9.75
N LEU A 871 -5.58 -10.42 -10.43
CA LEU A 871 -5.45 -11.74 -11.04
C LEU A 871 -4.25 -11.77 -11.99
N ALA A 872 -3.48 -12.87 -11.92
CA ALA A 872 -2.21 -13.06 -12.62
C ALA A 872 -1.06 -12.09 -12.23
N GLY A 873 -1.25 -11.23 -11.22
CA GLY A 873 -0.26 -10.22 -10.79
C GLY A 873 -0.24 -8.97 -11.69
N PHE A 874 -0.03 -7.80 -11.08
CA PHE A 874 -0.05 -6.50 -11.78
C PHE A 874 1.34 -5.99 -12.21
N ASN A 875 2.41 -6.53 -11.61
CA ASN A 875 3.80 -6.09 -11.79
C ASN A 875 4.69 -7.21 -12.38
N GLY A 876 5.81 -6.80 -12.98
CA GLY A 876 6.80 -7.66 -13.59
C GLY A 876 6.51 -7.94 -15.07
N ASP A 877 7.15 -8.97 -15.61
CA ASP A 877 6.88 -9.44 -16.96
C ASP A 877 5.38 -9.75 -17.14
N ILE A 878 4.88 -9.64 -18.38
CA ILE A 878 3.52 -10.07 -18.71
C ILE A 878 3.34 -11.53 -18.26
N PRO A 879 2.23 -11.87 -17.58
CA PRO A 879 1.97 -13.24 -17.15
C PRO A 879 1.96 -14.19 -18.36
N THR A 880 2.37 -15.43 -18.13
CA THR A 880 2.20 -16.48 -19.14
C THR A 880 0.71 -16.69 -19.43
N ALA A 881 0.39 -17.19 -20.62
CA ALA A 881 -0.99 -17.50 -20.98
C ALA A 881 -1.62 -18.50 -19.99
N GLU A 882 -0.83 -19.48 -19.52
CA GLU A 882 -1.26 -20.42 -18.47
C GLU A 882 -1.59 -19.72 -17.16
N LEU A 883 -0.66 -18.90 -16.62
CA LEU A 883 -0.89 -18.19 -15.36
C LEU A 883 -2.16 -17.34 -15.44
N PHE A 884 -2.37 -16.63 -16.56
CA PHE A 884 -3.56 -15.81 -16.75
C PHE A 884 -4.85 -16.63 -16.82
N MET A 885 -4.87 -17.73 -17.56
CA MET A 885 -6.05 -18.61 -17.65
C MET A 885 -6.38 -19.27 -16.30
N ARG A 886 -5.37 -19.78 -15.59
CA ARG A 886 -5.53 -20.37 -14.25
C ARG A 886 -6.03 -19.36 -13.23
N SER A 887 -5.42 -18.18 -13.17
CA SER A 887 -5.86 -17.12 -12.25
C SER A 887 -7.25 -16.60 -12.58
N SER A 888 -7.61 -16.47 -13.86
CA SER A 888 -8.94 -16.06 -14.30
C SER A 888 -10.02 -17.05 -13.87
N SER A 889 -9.74 -18.35 -13.99
CA SER A 889 -10.66 -19.41 -13.54
C SER A 889 -10.93 -19.34 -12.04
N MET A 890 -9.91 -19.08 -11.23
CA MET A 890 -10.03 -18.93 -9.78
C MET A 890 -10.73 -17.62 -9.40
N ALA A 891 -10.40 -16.51 -10.07
CA ALA A 891 -10.97 -15.19 -9.78
C ALA A 891 -12.49 -15.14 -9.98
N ALA A 892 -13.05 -15.96 -10.88
CA ALA A 892 -14.50 -16.10 -11.03
C ALA A 892 -15.19 -16.60 -9.74
N PHE A 893 -14.46 -17.34 -8.90
CA PHE A 893 -14.90 -17.86 -7.60
C PHE A 893 -14.19 -17.17 -6.42
N CYS A 894 -13.77 -15.92 -6.60
CA CYS A 894 -13.38 -15.01 -5.52
C CYS A 894 -14.52 -14.05 -5.15
N PRO A 895 -14.49 -13.41 -3.97
CA PRO A 895 -15.49 -12.40 -3.62
C PRO A 895 -15.52 -11.24 -4.63
N ILE A 896 -14.35 -10.72 -5.04
CA ILE A 896 -14.20 -9.73 -6.12
C ILE A 896 -13.29 -10.29 -7.22
N MET A 897 -13.71 -10.16 -8.48
CA MET A 897 -12.95 -10.57 -9.67
C MET A 897 -12.40 -9.33 -10.38
N GLN A 898 -11.08 -9.16 -10.39
CA GLN A 898 -10.46 -7.96 -10.97
C GLN A 898 -9.12 -8.27 -11.64
N TYR A 899 -8.87 -7.68 -12.82
CA TYR A 899 -7.51 -7.53 -13.34
C TYR A 899 -7.03 -6.09 -13.22
N HIS A 900 -5.72 -5.91 -13.09
CA HIS A 900 -5.06 -4.61 -12.97
C HIS A 900 -3.62 -4.68 -13.49
N ALA A 901 -3.03 -3.51 -13.77
CA ALA A 901 -1.66 -3.37 -14.25
C ALA A 901 -1.03 -2.09 -13.69
N GLU A 902 0.25 -2.18 -13.28
CA GLU A 902 0.94 -1.09 -12.56
C GLU A 902 1.38 0.09 -13.44
N SER A 903 2.01 -0.17 -14.59
CA SER A 903 2.84 0.85 -15.24
C SER A 903 2.78 0.87 -16.76
N LYS A 904 2.98 2.08 -17.30
CA LYS A 904 3.24 2.33 -18.72
C LYS A 904 4.67 1.92 -19.05
N ALA A 905 4.81 1.02 -20.00
CA ALA A 905 6.10 0.58 -20.53
C ALA A 905 6.12 0.69 -22.06
N GLU A 906 7.25 0.32 -22.68
CA GLU A 906 7.43 0.29 -24.14
C GLU A 906 6.33 -0.49 -24.87
N PHE A 907 5.78 -1.52 -24.22
CA PHE A 907 4.61 -2.27 -24.67
C PHE A 907 3.52 -2.20 -23.61
N SER A 908 2.25 -2.25 -24.03
CA SER A 908 1.12 -2.30 -23.09
C SER A 908 1.31 -3.42 -22.08
N GLN A 909 1.23 -3.05 -20.80
CA GLN A 909 1.30 -3.97 -19.66
C GLN A 909 -0.10 -4.35 -19.16
N ASP A 910 -1.15 -4.03 -19.90
CA ASP A 910 -2.52 -4.29 -19.44
C ASP A 910 -2.74 -5.79 -19.24
N ARG A 911 -3.40 -6.15 -18.15
CA ARG A 911 -3.86 -7.52 -17.91
C ARG A 911 -5.22 -7.78 -18.57
N THR A 912 -5.54 -7.02 -19.63
CA THR A 912 -6.73 -7.27 -20.45
C THR A 912 -6.54 -8.55 -21.26
N PRO A 913 -7.59 -9.38 -21.45
CA PRO A 913 -7.44 -10.66 -22.14
C PRO A 913 -6.86 -10.53 -23.56
N TRP A 914 -7.26 -9.50 -24.31
CA TRP A 914 -6.74 -9.24 -25.66
C TRP A 914 -5.28 -8.77 -25.67
N ASN A 915 -4.84 -7.99 -24.68
CA ASN A 915 -3.42 -7.65 -24.57
C ASN A 915 -2.60 -8.89 -24.23
N ILE A 916 -3.03 -9.71 -23.26
CA ILE A 916 -2.32 -10.94 -22.91
C ILE A 916 -2.25 -11.90 -24.11
N ALA A 917 -3.34 -12.10 -24.84
CA ALA A 917 -3.33 -12.88 -26.08
C ALA A 917 -2.32 -12.33 -27.10
N SER A 918 -2.32 -11.01 -27.36
CA SER A 918 -1.36 -10.39 -28.27
C SER A 918 0.10 -10.51 -27.80
N ARG A 919 0.35 -10.41 -26.49
CA ARG A 919 1.70 -10.42 -25.91
C ARG A 919 2.28 -11.83 -25.79
N THR A 920 1.44 -12.84 -25.60
CA THR A 920 1.83 -14.24 -25.45
C THR A 920 1.72 -15.04 -26.76
N GLY A 921 0.90 -14.56 -27.71
CA GLY A 921 0.58 -15.26 -28.96
C GLY A 921 -0.44 -16.39 -28.79
N ASP A 922 -1.22 -16.40 -27.70
CA ASP A 922 -2.21 -17.43 -27.39
C ASP A 922 -3.62 -16.84 -27.23
N ASP A 923 -4.43 -16.93 -28.29
CA ASP A 923 -5.79 -16.38 -28.32
C ASP A 923 -6.77 -17.07 -27.37
N ARG A 924 -6.44 -18.29 -26.88
CA ARG A 924 -7.29 -19.03 -25.93
C ARG A 924 -7.54 -18.25 -24.64
N VAL A 925 -6.62 -17.35 -24.28
CA VAL A 925 -6.73 -16.47 -23.12
C VAL A 925 -8.05 -15.67 -23.13
N ILE A 926 -8.46 -15.16 -24.30
CA ILE A 926 -9.71 -14.39 -24.44
C ILE A 926 -10.91 -15.31 -24.18
N ASP A 927 -10.92 -16.49 -24.80
CA ASP A 927 -12.03 -17.44 -24.68
C ASP A 927 -12.20 -17.94 -23.25
N VAL A 928 -11.10 -18.27 -22.56
CA VAL A 928 -11.11 -18.75 -21.18
C VAL A 928 -11.56 -17.65 -20.22
N TYR A 929 -11.02 -16.44 -20.34
CA TYR A 929 -11.46 -15.33 -19.50
C TYR A 929 -12.94 -15.03 -19.71
N ARG A 930 -13.39 -14.95 -20.98
CA ARG A 930 -14.80 -14.72 -21.31
C ARG A 930 -15.69 -15.80 -20.71
N PHE A 931 -15.31 -17.07 -20.83
CA PHE A 931 -16.08 -18.18 -20.27
C PHE A 931 -16.26 -18.02 -18.76
N PHE A 932 -15.17 -17.80 -18.02
CA PHE A 932 -15.23 -17.66 -16.55
C PHE A 932 -15.88 -16.36 -16.07
N ALA A 933 -15.73 -15.26 -16.81
CA ALA A 933 -16.48 -14.03 -16.57
C ALA A 933 -17.99 -14.27 -16.73
N ASN A 934 -18.42 -15.03 -17.76
CA ASN A 934 -19.81 -15.40 -17.94
C ASN A 934 -20.29 -16.40 -16.88
N VAL A 935 -19.48 -17.39 -16.48
CA VAL A 935 -19.80 -18.28 -15.34
C VAL A 935 -20.08 -17.45 -14.09
N ARG A 936 -19.25 -16.45 -13.78
CA ARG A 936 -19.47 -15.53 -12.66
C ARG A 936 -20.79 -14.78 -12.79
N MET A 937 -21.12 -14.25 -13.97
CA MET A 937 -22.40 -13.58 -14.20
C MET A 937 -23.60 -14.52 -14.12
N ASN A 938 -23.46 -15.78 -14.56
CA ASN A 938 -24.49 -16.78 -14.38
C ASN A 938 -24.73 -17.10 -12.90
N LEU A 939 -23.66 -17.07 -12.10
CA LEU A 939 -23.68 -17.27 -10.65
C LEU A 939 -24.08 -16.02 -9.86
N MET A 940 -24.33 -14.87 -10.49
CA MET A 940 -24.64 -13.61 -9.81
C MET A 940 -25.74 -13.74 -8.72
N PRO A 941 -26.87 -14.44 -8.93
CA PRO A 941 -27.87 -14.63 -7.87
C PRO A 941 -27.30 -15.38 -6.66
N TYR A 942 -26.56 -16.47 -6.88
CA TYR A 942 -25.88 -17.23 -5.83
C TYR A 942 -24.84 -16.38 -5.09
N ILE A 943 -23.97 -15.67 -5.83
CA ILE A 943 -22.90 -14.83 -5.24
C ILE A 943 -23.51 -13.73 -4.38
N TYR A 944 -24.58 -13.07 -4.87
CA TYR A 944 -25.27 -12.03 -4.11
C TYR A 944 -25.92 -12.59 -2.83
N GLN A 945 -26.61 -13.73 -2.92
CA GLN A 945 -27.20 -14.38 -1.75
C GLN A 945 -26.14 -14.72 -0.69
N GLU A 946 -25.04 -15.36 -1.10
CA GLU A 946 -23.98 -15.76 -0.19
C GLU A 946 -23.22 -14.54 0.38
N SER A 947 -23.13 -13.46 -0.39
CA SER A 947 -22.61 -12.16 0.05
C SER A 947 -23.50 -11.54 1.13
N GLU A 948 -24.82 -11.51 0.94
CA GLU A 948 -25.76 -11.00 1.93
C GLU A 948 -25.71 -11.83 3.22
N LYS A 949 -25.65 -13.15 3.11
CA LYS A 949 -25.44 -14.04 4.26
C LYS A 949 -24.12 -13.72 4.96
N ALA A 950 -23.02 -13.64 4.22
CA ALA A 950 -21.69 -13.36 4.75
C ALA A 950 -21.65 -12.04 5.53
N SER A 951 -22.15 -10.95 4.93
CA SER A 951 -22.30 -9.65 5.60
C SER A 951 -23.16 -9.72 6.85
N ASN A 952 -24.25 -10.51 6.85
CA ASN A 952 -25.17 -10.61 7.98
C ASN A 952 -24.66 -11.50 9.13
N THR A 953 -23.95 -12.59 8.83
CA THR A 953 -23.49 -13.56 9.83
C THR A 953 -22.08 -13.28 10.32
N GLY A 954 -21.24 -12.64 9.49
CA GLY A 954 -19.81 -12.52 9.69
C GLY A 954 -19.01 -13.74 9.21
N GLU A 955 -19.66 -14.66 8.50
CA GLU A 955 -18.97 -15.77 7.81
C GLU A 955 -18.35 -15.28 6.50
N PRO A 956 -17.18 -15.77 6.07
CA PRO A 956 -16.55 -15.30 4.85
C PRO A 956 -17.33 -15.74 3.61
N LEU A 957 -17.17 -15.06 2.48
CA LEU A 957 -17.65 -15.60 1.19
C LEU A 957 -16.68 -16.66 0.65
N MET A 958 -15.38 -16.40 0.75
CA MET A 958 -14.30 -17.34 0.45
C MET A 958 -13.76 -17.93 1.76
N ARG A 959 -14.04 -19.21 2.03
CA ARG A 959 -13.94 -19.81 3.37
C ARG A 959 -12.89 -20.92 3.41
N ALA A 960 -11.97 -20.82 4.36
CA ALA A 960 -11.13 -21.96 4.72
C ALA A 960 -12.00 -23.13 5.21
N LEU A 961 -11.76 -24.35 4.71
CA LEU A 961 -12.60 -25.52 4.99
C LEU A 961 -12.75 -25.82 6.50
N MET A 962 -11.75 -25.47 7.31
CA MET A 962 -11.78 -25.64 8.76
C MET A 962 -12.94 -24.92 9.47
N LEU A 963 -13.55 -23.88 8.86
CA LEU A 963 -14.72 -23.21 9.42
C LEU A 963 -15.98 -24.09 9.41
N ASP A 964 -16.12 -24.93 8.39
CA ASP A 964 -17.30 -25.80 8.19
C ASP A 964 -17.03 -27.25 8.61
N PHE A 965 -15.76 -27.64 8.69
CA PHE A 965 -15.32 -28.99 9.08
C PHE A 965 -14.30 -28.95 10.24
N PRO A 966 -14.61 -28.34 11.40
CA PRO A 966 -13.64 -28.08 12.48
C PRO A 966 -13.06 -29.35 13.10
N GLU A 967 -13.80 -30.45 13.08
CA GLU A 967 -13.36 -31.74 13.64
C GLU A 967 -12.41 -32.50 12.69
N ASP A 968 -12.33 -32.12 11.41
CA ASP A 968 -11.51 -32.80 10.42
C ASP A 968 -10.08 -32.25 10.41
N GLN A 969 -9.15 -33.00 11.00
CA GLN A 969 -7.74 -32.58 11.07
C GLN A 969 -7.05 -32.49 9.70
N ARG A 970 -7.62 -33.06 8.62
CA ARG A 970 -7.04 -32.99 7.26
C ARG A 970 -7.16 -31.60 6.65
N VAL A 971 -8.17 -30.82 7.03
CA VAL A 971 -8.37 -29.45 6.50
C VAL A 971 -7.60 -28.38 7.28
N ALA A 972 -6.91 -28.77 8.35
CA ALA A 972 -6.19 -27.83 9.20
C ALA A 972 -4.96 -27.27 8.48
N GLY A 973 -4.98 -25.96 8.18
CA GLY A 973 -3.90 -25.27 7.46
C GLY A 973 -3.93 -25.47 5.93
N MET A 974 -4.98 -26.10 5.41
CA MET A 974 -5.22 -26.21 3.97
C MET A 974 -5.51 -24.82 3.38
N TYR A 975 -4.83 -24.49 2.28
CA TYR A 975 -4.92 -23.18 1.64
C TYR A 975 -5.25 -23.26 0.16
N ASP A 976 -5.06 -24.43 -0.46
CA ASP A 976 -5.11 -24.64 -1.89
C ASP A 976 -6.49 -25.11 -2.38
N GLU A 977 -7.48 -25.20 -1.50
CA GLU A 977 -8.89 -25.43 -1.78
C GLU A 977 -9.77 -24.83 -0.67
N TYR A 978 -10.97 -24.36 -1.03
CA TYR A 978 -11.82 -23.56 -0.15
C TYR A 978 -13.29 -23.70 -0.50
N LEU A 979 -14.19 -23.27 0.41
CA LEU A 979 -15.59 -23.09 0.05
C LEU A 979 -15.84 -21.68 -0.49
N PHE A 980 -16.61 -21.57 -1.57
CA PHE A 980 -17.17 -20.32 -2.07
C PHE A 980 -18.66 -20.30 -1.77
N GLY A 981 -19.04 -19.52 -0.76
CA GLY A 981 -20.32 -19.65 -0.06
C GLY A 981 -20.44 -20.97 0.70
N GLU A 982 -21.66 -21.39 1.01
CA GLU A 982 -21.93 -22.62 1.77
C GLU A 982 -21.96 -23.90 0.91
N SER A 983 -22.01 -23.75 -0.43
CA SER A 983 -22.39 -24.84 -1.33
C SER A 983 -21.28 -25.31 -2.27
N MET A 984 -20.29 -24.49 -2.60
CA MET A 984 -19.26 -24.83 -3.60
C MET A 984 -17.90 -25.05 -2.94
N LEU A 985 -17.24 -26.17 -3.22
CA LEU A 985 -15.81 -26.37 -2.96
C LEU A 985 -15.04 -26.10 -4.25
N VAL A 986 -14.04 -25.23 -4.18
CA VAL A 986 -13.22 -24.78 -5.30
C VAL A 986 -11.76 -25.16 -5.04
N ALA A 987 -11.11 -25.81 -6.00
CA ALA A 987 -9.73 -26.28 -5.87
C ALA A 987 -8.89 -25.89 -7.10
N PRO A 988 -8.38 -24.64 -7.17
CA PRO A 988 -7.66 -24.13 -8.34
C PRO A 988 -6.35 -24.86 -8.62
N ILE A 989 -5.90 -24.92 -9.88
CA ILE A 989 -4.54 -25.34 -10.20
C ILE A 989 -3.60 -24.14 -9.99
N ILE A 990 -2.71 -24.25 -9.01
CA ILE A 990 -1.82 -23.17 -8.56
C ILE A 990 -0.33 -23.48 -8.80
N GLU A 991 -0.05 -24.54 -9.55
CA GLU A 991 1.30 -24.96 -9.95
C GLU A 991 1.41 -24.88 -11.48
N GLU A 992 2.53 -24.37 -11.98
CA GLU A 992 2.81 -24.25 -13.41
C GLU A 992 2.91 -25.63 -14.08
N ASP A 993 2.48 -25.73 -15.34
CA ASP A 993 2.49 -26.95 -16.17
C ASP A 993 1.68 -28.14 -15.61
N HIS A 994 0.79 -27.92 -14.62
CA HIS A 994 -0.03 -28.99 -14.05
C HIS A 994 -1.42 -29.06 -14.71
N VAL A 995 -1.87 -30.27 -15.01
CA VAL A 995 -3.21 -30.57 -15.58
C VAL A 995 -4.03 -31.54 -14.74
N GLU A 996 -3.52 -31.91 -13.57
CA GLU A 996 -4.24 -32.68 -12.56
C GLU A 996 -3.76 -32.30 -11.16
N ARG A 997 -4.63 -32.45 -10.15
CA ARG A 997 -4.28 -32.28 -8.74
C ARG A 997 -5.05 -33.24 -7.84
N GLN A 998 -4.55 -33.43 -6.61
CA GLN A 998 -5.36 -34.01 -5.54
C GLN A 998 -6.33 -32.95 -5.02
N VAL A 999 -7.58 -33.36 -4.79
CA VAL A 999 -8.63 -32.55 -4.15
C VAL A 999 -9.14 -33.34 -2.96
N TYR A 1000 -9.20 -32.69 -1.79
CA TYR A 1000 -9.82 -33.29 -0.62
C TYR A 1000 -11.29 -32.91 -0.55
N LEU A 1001 -12.15 -33.92 -0.55
CA LEU A 1001 -13.59 -33.74 -0.32
C LEU A 1001 -13.89 -34.11 1.12
N PRO A 1002 -14.37 -33.17 1.97
CA PRO A 1002 -14.80 -33.46 3.33
C PRO A 1002 -16.03 -34.37 3.41
N GLU A 1003 -16.44 -34.75 4.63
CA GLU A 1003 -17.63 -35.58 4.85
C GLU A 1003 -18.87 -35.05 4.12
N GLY A 1004 -19.51 -35.92 3.35
CA GLY A 1004 -20.69 -35.62 2.53
C GLY A 1004 -20.55 -36.13 1.10
N LYS A 1005 -21.60 -35.95 0.30
CA LYS A 1005 -21.54 -36.17 -1.14
C LYS A 1005 -21.33 -34.85 -1.87
N TRP A 1006 -20.50 -34.89 -2.88
CA TRP A 1006 -20.05 -33.74 -3.66
C TRP A 1006 -20.25 -34.05 -5.14
N VAL A 1007 -20.90 -33.14 -5.85
CA VAL A 1007 -21.22 -33.28 -7.28
C VAL A 1007 -20.27 -32.37 -8.05
N ASN A 1008 -19.50 -32.92 -8.99
CA ASN A 1008 -18.68 -32.09 -9.87
C ASN A 1008 -19.58 -31.13 -10.67
N LEU A 1009 -19.32 -29.83 -10.61
CA LEU A 1009 -20.15 -28.80 -11.23
C LEU A 1009 -20.27 -28.95 -12.75
N TRP A 1010 -19.23 -29.49 -13.39
CA TRP A 1010 -19.09 -29.57 -14.85
C TRP A 1010 -19.52 -30.92 -15.40
N THR A 1011 -19.13 -32.02 -14.73
CA THR A 1011 -19.37 -33.39 -15.22
C THR A 1011 -20.56 -34.06 -14.56
N GLU A 1012 -21.09 -33.47 -13.48
CA GLU A 1012 -22.15 -34.02 -12.63
C GLU A 1012 -21.79 -35.35 -11.95
N GLU A 1013 -20.53 -35.76 -12.00
CA GLU A 1013 -20.04 -36.96 -11.29
C GLU A 1013 -20.16 -36.77 -9.78
N ILE A 1014 -20.70 -37.78 -9.10
CA ILE A 1014 -20.89 -37.77 -7.65
C ILE A 1014 -19.71 -38.47 -6.97
N HIS A 1015 -19.10 -37.78 -6.02
CA HIS A 1015 -18.04 -38.30 -5.16
C HIS A 1015 -18.50 -38.31 -3.69
N GLU A 1016 -18.12 -39.37 -2.98
CA GLU A 1016 -18.39 -39.52 -1.55
C GLU A 1016 -17.13 -39.21 -0.74
N GLY A 1017 -17.21 -38.20 0.11
CA GLY A 1017 -16.17 -37.87 1.09
C GLY A 1017 -16.43 -38.52 2.45
N PRO A 1018 -15.43 -38.59 3.35
CA PRO A 1018 -14.15 -37.91 3.23
C PRO A 1018 -13.13 -38.68 2.38
N ALA A 1019 -12.65 -38.08 1.29
CA ALA A 1019 -11.75 -38.75 0.35
C ALA A 1019 -10.84 -37.76 -0.40
N TYR A 1020 -9.64 -38.23 -0.75
CA TYR A 1020 -8.83 -37.57 -1.79
C TYR A 1020 -9.18 -38.16 -3.14
N ILE A 1021 -9.44 -37.30 -4.11
CA ILE A 1021 -9.65 -37.67 -5.51
C ILE A 1021 -8.60 -36.99 -6.40
N THR A 1022 -8.22 -37.67 -7.48
CA THR A 1022 -7.40 -37.06 -8.53
C THR A 1022 -8.33 -36.39 -9.53
N CYS A 1023 -8.28 -35.05 -9.59
CA CYS A 1023 -9.05 -34.26 -10.53
C CYS A 1023 -8.17 -33.86 -11.69
N LYS A 1024 -8.62 -34.17 -12.92
CA LYS A 1024 -8.04 -33.60 -14.13
C LYS A 1024 -8.64 -32.23 -14.38
N ALA A 1025 -7.80 -31.26 -14.72
CA ALA A 1025 -8.19 -29.91 -15.09
C ALA A 1025 -7.16 -29.39 -16.08
N GLU A 1026 -7.51 -29.38 -17.37
CA GLU A 1026 -6.71 -28.71 -18.40
C GLU A 1026 -6.65 -27.20 -18.13
N VAL A 1027 -5.83 -26.45 -18.87
CA VAL A 1027 -5.55 -25.02 -18.58
C VAL A 1027 -6.79 -24.13 -18.52
N ASP A 1028 -7.85 -24.52 -19.22
CA ASP A 1028 -9.15 -23.89 -19.34
C ASP A 1028 -10.21 -24.42 -18.35
N ASP A 1029 -9.83 -25.33 -17.45
CA ASP A 1029 -10.70 -25.95 -16.44
C ASP A 1029 -10.29 -25.61 -15.00
N ILE A 1030 -11.26 -25.69 -14.08
CA ILE A 1030 -11.06 -25.60 -12.63
C ILE A 1030 -11.95 -26.61 -11.89
N PRO A 1031 -11.42 -27.46 -10.99
CA PRO A 1031 -12.24 -28.35 -10.17
C PRO A 1031 -13.18 -27.56 -9.23
N VAL A 1032 -14.49 -27.77 -9.40
CA VAL A 1032 -15.55 -27.19 -8.55
C VAL A 1032 -16.57 -28.26 -8.21
N PHE A 1033 -16.95 -28.36 -6.94
CA PHE A 1033 -17.86 -29.38 -6.44
C PHE A 1033 -19.01 -28.75 -5.64
N ILE A 1034 -20.23 -29.15 -5.94
CA ILE A 1034 -21.43 -28.72 -5.23
C ILE A 1034 -21.76 -29.74 -4.15
N ARG A 1035 -21.94 -29.27 -2.92
CA ARG A 1035 -22.41 -30.11 -1.82
C ARG A 1035 -23.82 -30.62 -2.10
N MET A 1036 -24.03 -31.93 -1.95
CA MET A 1036 -25.34 -32.56 -2.15
C MET A 1036 -26.39 -32.00 -1.17
N ASN A 1037 -27.66 -32.01 -1.59
CA ASN A 1037 -28.82 -31.47 -0.86
C ASN A 1037 -28.75 -29.94 -0.73
N ARG A 1038 -28.52 -29.29 -1.88
CA ARG A 1038 -28.47 -27.84 -2.05
C ARG A 1038 -29.13 -27.46 -3.37
N ALA A 1039 -29.68 -26.26 -3.41
CA ALA A 1039 -30.15 -25.62 -4.62
C ALA A 1039 -29.39 -24.32 -4.88
N LEU A 1040 -29.15 -24.05 -6.16
CA LEU A 1040 -28.47 -22.85 -6.66
C LEU A 1040 -29.41 -22.13 -7.64
N LEU A 1041 -29.57 -20.82 -7.48
CA LEU A 1041 -30.23 -19.97 -8.47
C LEU A 1041 -29.19 -19.37 -9.40
N LEU A 1042 -29.43 -19.49 -10.70
CA LEU A 1042 -28.54 -19.07 -11.78
C LEU A 1042 -29.30 -18.19 -12.78
N ASN A 1043 -28.57 -17.37 -13.51
CA ASN A 1043 -29.04 -16.70 -14.72
C ASN A 1043 -28.32 -17.28 -15.94
N VAL A 1044 -29.01 -17.93 -16.87
CA VAL A 1044 -28.36 -18.65 -17.99
C VAL A 1044 -29.05 -18.37 -19.33
N VAL A 1045 -28.45 -18.85 -20.41
CA VAL A 1045 -29.12 -19.09 -21.69
C VAL A 1045 -29.54 -20.57 -21.74
N PRO A 1046 -30.84 -20.91 -21.94
CA PRO A 1046 -31.38 -22.26 -21.77
C PRO A 1046 -30.67 -23.39 -22.52
N SER A 1047 -30.05 -23.10 -23.67
CA SER A 1047 -29.37 -24.09 -24.51
C SER A 1047 -27.85 -24.20 -24.28
N GLU A 1048 -27.27 -23.32 -23.48
CA GLU A 1048 -25.82 -23.17 -23.33
C GLU A 1048 -25.34 -23.40 -21.88
N GLY A 1049 -26.22 -23.26 -20.88
CA GLY A 1049 -25.90 -23.58 -19.49
C GLY A 1049 -24.92 -22.59 -18.84
N LEU A 1050 -24.06 -23.09 -17.95
CA LEU A 1050 -23.02 -22.27 -17.30
C LEU A 1050 -21.93 -21.86 -18.31
N GLY A 1051 -21.47 -20.61 -18.20
CA GLY A 1051 -20.58 -19.96 -19.16
C GLY A 1051 -21.29 -19.29 -20.33
N SER A 1052 -22.63 -19.33 -20.36
CA SER A 1052 -23.43 -18.67 -21.40
C SER A 1052 -23.49 -17.15 -21.23
N ALA A 1053 -23.54 -16.44 -22.35
CA ALA A 1053 -23.47 -14.98 -22.38
C ALA A 1053 -24.80 -14.32 -22.00
N VAL A 1054 -25.00 -14.09 -20.69
CA VAL A 1054 -26.17 -13.35 -20.16
C VAL A 1054 -25.96 -11.83 -20.15
N GLY A 1055 -24.74 -11.36 -20.44
CA GLY A 1055 -24.38 -9.94 -20.44
C GLY A 1055 -24.12 -9.38 -19.04
N ASN A 1056 -24.06 -8.06 -18.93
CA ASN A 1056 -23.79 -7.32 -17.70
C ASN A 1056 -25.01 -6.53 -17.17
N ASP A 1057 -26.20 -6.72 -17.76
CA ASP A 1057 -27.44 -6.16 -17.23
C ASP A 1057 -27.85 -6.90 -15.95
N LEU A 1058 -27.90 -6.17 -14.84
CA LEU A 1058 -28.26 -6.68 -13.51
C LEU A 1058 -29.69 -6.32 -13.10
N SER A 1059 -30.51 -5.83 -14.03
CA SER A 1059 -31.90 -5.42 -13.77
C SER A 1059 -32.92 -6.52 -14.10
N SER A 1060 -32.50 -7.59 -14.78
CA SER A 1060 -33.40 -8.68 -15.18
C SER A 1060 -32.67 -10.00 -15.41
N TYR A 1061 -33.42 -11.10 -15.38
CA TYR A 1061 -32.92 -12.41 -15.81
C TYR A 1061 -32.99 -12.56 -17.32
N LYS A 1062 -32.01 -13.29 -17.88
CA LYS A 1062 -32.11 -13.84 -19.23
C LYS A 1062 -32.97 -15.11 -19.23
N GLN A 1063 -32.63 -16.04 -18.34
CA GLN A 1063 -33.46 -17.16 -17.92
C GLN A 1063 -33.06 -17.55 -16.49
N PRO A 1064 -33.97 -17.48 -15.52
CA PRO A 1064 -33.70 -17.96 -14.17
C PRO A 1064 -33.73 -19.49 -14.14
N LEU A 1065 -32.65 -20.12 -13.68
CA LEU A 1065 -32.52 -21.57 -13.54
C LEU A 1065 -32.18 -21.93 -12.10
N CYS A 1066 -33.03 -22.73 -11.46
CA CYS A 1066 -32.75 -23.34 -10.17
C CYS A 1066 -32.25 -24.77 -10.32
N ARG A 1067 -30.94 -24.99 -10.10
CA ARG A 1067 -30.33 -26.32 -10.05
C ARG A 1067 -30.43 -26.91 -8.66
N VAL A 1068 -31.06 -28.07 -8.53
CA VAL A 1068 -31.35 -28.77 -7.27
C VAL A 1068 -30.56 -30.08 -7.21
N TYR A 1069 -29.51 -30.12 -6.40
CA TYR A 1069 -28.69 -31.30 -6.18
C TYR A 1069 -29.26 -32.08 -5.00
N CYS A 1070 -29.81 -33.28 -5.22
CA CYS A 1070 -30.49 -33.99 -4.12
C CYS A 1070 -30.42 -35.51 -4.17
N ASP A 1071 -30.21 -36.09 -2.98
CA ASP A 1071 -30.39 -37.51 -2.70
C ASP A 1071 -31.21 -37.77 -1.43
N ALA A 1072 -31.49 -36.72 -0.64
CA ALA A 1072 -32.32 -36.73 0.55
C ALA A 1072 -33.26 -35.50 0.60
N PRO A 1073 -34.34 -35.55 1.38
CA PRO A 1073 -35.24 -34.42 1.55
C PRO A 1073 -34.55 -33.21 2.21
N PHE A 1074 -34.84 -32.00 1.74
CA PHE A 1074 -34.37 -30.76 2.37
C PHE A 1074 -35.28 -29.57 2.07
N HIS A 1075 -35.09 -28.50 2.83
CA HIS A 1075 -35.74 -27.20 2.65
C HIS A 1075 -34.69 -26.11 2.52
N GLN A 1076 -34.89 -25.18 1.61
CA GLN A 1076 -33.97 -24.05 1.40
C GLN A 1076 -34.74 -22.82 0.95
N THR A 1077 -34.31 -21.64 1.41
CA THR A 1077 -34.77 -20.35 0.89
C THR A 1077 -33.64 -19.74 0.07
N LEU A 1078 -33.93 -19.37 -1.17
CA LEU A 1078 -33.03 -18.64 -2.06
C LEU A 1078 -33.52 -17.19 -2.18
N THR A 1079 -32.59 -16.25 -2.21
CA THR A 1079 -32.83 -14.82 -2.48
C THR A 1079 -31.86 -14.37 -3.57
N ASP A 1080 -32.16 -13.28 -4.25
CA ASP A 1080 -31.30 -12.73 -5.30
C ASP A 1080 -31.10 -11.22 -5.20
N HIS A 1081 -30.34 -10.66 -6.14
CA HIS A 1081 -30.03 -9.25 -6.23
C HIS A 1081 -31.21 -8.37 -6.70
N LEU A 1082 -32.28 -8.98 -7.22
CA LEU A 1082 -33.50 -8.29 -7.67
C LEU A 1082 -34.57 -8.23 -6.57
N GLY A 1083 -34.34 -8.95 -5.45
CA GLY A 1083 -35.24 -9.01 -4.31
C GLY A 1083 -36.27 -10.14 -4.38
N HIS A 1084 -36.13 -11.07 -5.33
CA HIS A 1084 -37.01 -12.24 -5.43
C HIS A 1084 -36.68 -13.28 -4.36
N THR A 1085 -37.63 -14.17 -4.08
CA THR A 1085 -37.43 -15.24 -3.09
C THR A 1085 -38.02 -16.56 -3.59
N ILE A 1086 -37.22 -17.63 -3.53
CA ILE A 1086 -37.69 -19.01 -3.78
C ILE A 1086 -37.67 -19.78 -2.46
N LYS A 1087 -38.82 -20.25 -1.99
CA LYS A 1087 -38.89 -21.25 -0.91
C LYS A 1087 -39.02 -22.64 -1.52
N LEU A 1088 -37.96 -23.42 -1.38
CA LEU A 1088 -37.84 -24.74 -1.94
C LEU A 1088 -38.09 -25.82 -0.87
N GLN A 1089 -38.96 -26.76 -1.19
CA GLN A 1089 -39.14 -28.02 -0.47
C GLN A 1089 -38.87 -29.19 -1.42
N VAL A 1090 -37.89 -30.01 -1.08
CA VAL A 1090 -37.54 -31.23 -1.83
C VAL A 1090 -37.89 -32.44 -1.00
N ASP A 1091 -38.77 -33.29 -1.51
CA ASP A 1091 -39.16 -34.57 -0.93
C ASP A 1091 -38.58 -35.71 -1.81
N VAL A 1092 -37.84 -36.65 -1.22
CA VAL A 1092 -37.24 -37.79 -1.94
C VAL A 1092 -37.86 -39.10 -1.46
N SER A 1093 -38.56 -39.82 -2.34
CA SER A 1093 -39.16 -41.14 -2.08
C SER A 1093 -38.38 -42.27 -2.74
N GLU A 1094 -38.85 -43.53 -2.68
CA GLU A 1094 -38.19 -44.64 -3.38
C GLU A 1094 -38.26 -44.53 -4.91
N GLU A 1095 -39.35 -43.99 -5.46
CA GLU A 1095 -39.61 -43.96 -6.90
C GLU A 1095 -39.52 -42.54 -7.52
N GLU A 1096 -39.76 -41.49 -6.73
CA GLU A 1096 -39.92 -40.10 -7.21
C GLU A 1096 -39.17 -39.08 -6.33
N VAL A 1097 -38.67 -38.01 -6.94
CA VAL A 1097 -38.28 -36.74 -6.28
C VAL A 1097 -39.33 -35.67 -6.57
N THR A 1098 -39.97 -35.14 -5.53
CA THR A 1098 -40.92 -34.03 -5.66
C THR A 1098 -40.25 -32.72 -5.24
N VAL A 1099 -40.20 -31.73 -6.13
CA VAL A 1099 -39.69 -30.39 -5.85
C VAL A 1099 -40.84 -29.38 -5.85
N LYS A 1100 -41.09 -28.75 -4.70
CA LYS A 1100 -42.07 -27.67 -4.55
C LYS A 1100 -41.34 -26.33 -4.42
N ALA A 1101 -41.66 -25.38 -5.29
CA ALA A 1101 -41.10 -24.04 -5.27
C ALA A 1101 -42.23 -22.99 -5.13
N ASP A 1102 -42.19 -22.23 -4.04
CA ASP A 1102 -43.00 -21.02 -3.81
C ASP A 1102 -42.14 -19.81 -4.14
N THR A 1103 -42.44 -19.12 -5.24
CA THR A 1103 -41.61 -18.07 -5.84
C THR A 1103 -42.44 -17.02 -6.56
N ASP A 1104 -41.93 -15.79 -6.60
CA ASP A 1104 -42.43 -14.67 -7.40
C ASP A 1104 -41.72 -14.52 -8.76
N ILE A 1105 -40.72 -15.36 -9.05
CA ILE A 1105 -40.00 -15.38 -10.32
C ILE A 1105 -40.88 -16.06 -11.39
N GLU A 1106 -41.23 -15.30 -12.44
CA GLU A 1106 -41.89 -15.83 -13.63
C GLU A 1106 -40.92 -16.71 -14.44
N ASP A 1107 -41.44 -17.76 -15.09
CA ASP A 1107 -40.69 -18.66 -15.97
C ASP A 1107 -39.43 -19.32 -15.34
N LEU A 1108 -39.43 -19.58 -14.02
CA LEU A 1108 -38.35 -20.30 -13.33
C LEU A 1108 -38.22 -21.75 -13.83
N ASP A 1109 -37.07 -22.07 -14.42
CA ASP A 1109 -36.69 -23.45 -14.73
C ASP A 1109 -36.11 -24.15 -13.51
N ILE A 1110 -36.43 -25.44 -13.33
CA ILE A 1110 -35.91 -26.28 -12.26
C ILE A 1110 -35.28 -27.53 -12.86
N GLU A 1111 -34.01 -27.74 -12.55
CA GLU A 1111 -33.22 -28.89 -12.96
C GLU A 1111 -32.79 -29.69 -11.72
N VAL A 1112 -33.06 -31.00 -11.70
CA VAL A 1112 -32.70 -31.87 -10.57
C VAL A 1112 -31.51 -32.76 -10.94
N ILE A 1113 -30.44 -32.70 -10.14
CA ILE A 1113 -29.16 -33.37 -10.38
C ILE A 1113 -28.89 -34.36 -9.25
N GLY A 1114 -28.26 -35.49 -9.59
CA GLY A 1114 -27.78 -36.49 -8.62
C GLY A 1114 -28.80 -37.58 -8.26
N ASN A 1115 -29.87 -37.73 -9.06
CA ASN A 1115 -30.89 -38.76 -8.87
C ASN A 1115 -31.41 -39.31 -10.20
N ASP A 1116 -31.63 -40.63 -10.27
CA ASP A 1116 -32.18 -41.31 -11.46
C ASP A 1116 -33.71 -41.52 -11.38
N LYS A 1117 -34.36 -40.98 -10.35
CA LYS A 1117 -35.81 -41.12 -10.09
C LYS A 1117 -36.64 -40.21 -10.99
N GLU A 1118 -37.94 -40.50 -11.08
CA GLU A 1118 -38.89 -39.60 -11.73
C GLU A 1118 -38.97 -38.28 -10.96
N VAL A 1119 -38.94 -37.14 -11.67
CA VAL A 1119 -38.94 -35.81 -11.05
C VAL A 1119 -40.29 -35.14 -11.28
N LEU A 1120 -40.97 -34.77 -10.18
CA LEU A 1120 -42.19 -33.98 -10.19
C LEU A 1120 -41.92 -32.58 -9.66
N VAL A 1121 -42.04 -31.57 -10.53
CA VAL A 1121 -41.90 -30.16 -10.15
C VAL A 1121 -43.27 -29.52 -9.95
N ILE A 1122 -43.47 -28.86 -8.82
CA ILE A 1122 -44.69 -28.12 -8.47
C ILE A 1122 -44.31 -26.69 -8.12
N THR A 1123 -44.58 -25.75 -9.04
CA THR A 1123 -44.42 -24.32 -8.79
C THR A 1123 -45.76 -23.72 -8.35
N THR A 1124 -45.79 -23.07 -7.18
CA THR A 1124 -46.99 -22.38 -6.70
C THR A 1124 -46.78 -20.88 -6.83
N GLY A 1125 -47.39 -20.28 -7.86
CA GLY A 1125 -47.24 -18.87 -8.22
C GLY A 1125 -48.21 -18.36 -9.30
N GLU A 1126 -48.93 -19.23 -10.03
CA GLU A 1126 -50.02 -18.79 -10.92
C GLU A 1126 -51.22 -18.30 -10.10
N VAL A 1127 -51.39 -16.97 -10.01
CA VAL A 1127 -52.68 -16.30 -9.70
C VAL A 1127 -53.35 -15.88 -10.99
#